data_AF-A0A932JJJ8-F1
#
_entry.id   AF-A0A932JJJ8-F1
#
_cell.length_a   1.000
_cell.length_b   1.000
_cell.length_c   1.000
_cell.angle_alpha   90.00
_cell.angle_beta   90.00
_cell.angle_gamma   90.00
#
_symmetry.space_group_name_H-M   'P 1'
#
loop_
_entity.id
_entity.type
_entity.pdbx_description
1 polymer ?
#
loop_
_entity_poly.entity_id
_entity_poly.type
_entity_poly.pdbx_seq_one_letter_code
_entity_poly.pdbx_strand_id
1 'polypeptide(L)'
;MRISIVFIAFLLCTLNSFSQLLRIEEIDNSYFPTMRAKFYVSKSDATSYTSIAKEQFVVMENGIVRTVDSVVCNVPNVLPVSLTLSLDDSGSMDAGDQLSDVPRVLQKAFGMTLAKAIDAPPSEIALQFGDTFSYLKINFTKNRDSIAQGISKMTLGGGNNFTDHLLNPQTGAIAIAKRGRYKRYIVFVTDGQGEKLKTADSIRCIDSLKKNSINLIVILLSASIATPNAITQSLIGITAATNGEIITNVFNENDAYKLAAKIQEKMQGGKPCEITWQSDSSCVTNREMLISVPSIPITGNGIYEAPESSVRSLEFQKDSIAFGKLDYGEKKDEVFTIMAPNYPVTVSKILSSDPRFSVVDFGGTPPPFEMPTGSSRVLVIRFTPADSGFSHSEITIVHNGCNTRLTIPVAGGHISVRPYTKTLQVAYPNGGETFGFGETIDIKWEGALPQDTMRLEYSNDHSATWKFITDTATNLHYPWRIPPVAGTSLSIRVTQIRPNSYTPEVVVMPKCLAYSWSKDGKRLLTMTTDPDSAAKIYYAATGQVQYSIYTKGLALTNICWHPDSGYVATEFDKKTTIFWNDTTRKKMITWKYGFDRVERNGKAVFIRDGHVLDFYSRYIYTYPQGGVNSKLNPVKNIIFNINTIINQKNGLKYDTMQVFEKDPSFFYGNFLGQNGGHNGHFNDAAWSNSGILIASCGNDSIPIVWKTSMDVFSRCIGHTGIVNCLKWNPKDQLLATGSNDHTIKIWYSANGSLKRNIDYDGIPKSIIFNKDGDTLVAIGTDTAAHLWDIESGQLIRNFIGSKNSITSVEYSPDDRQIITKSSDPTIRIWDIDSAAMPSAISDTTWTIVAPLLASRDIDYGKQFVNKSKDSLMVTLIKNTSIRPYMIDSMRVSGENSKDFRILDQDTSLLLLSEATKDINLRFRPTGSGKRTATLNVFVSGVVFPISLVGEGITNLLEFTADTIGFGTHLVGEQKDTLMALVQNISNTTVTISSIDLPVGNTDFQLISGGGITSIAPNEIHKITLRYSPKLTGKAVGKMICYYNLIGSPATFILTGEGKTTIGVKEAIPGKELISMYPNPADMWIQLCCFNSDNQPEVSVKDMLGNEMTHLNLTLNVDNALLLETRTLPSGLYFVQFKDGSFSGSLPFVVKH
;
A
#
# COMPACT_ATOMS: atom_id res chain seq x y z
N MET A 1 66.13 -3.77 -1.48
CA MET A 1 65.13 -2.68 -1.60
C MET A 1 63.99 -3.23 -2.45
N ARG A 2 62.94 -3.79 -1.86
CA ARG A 2 61.81 -3.22 -1.10
C ARG A 2 60.57 -3.18 -1.99
N ILE A 3 59.59 -3.96 -1.54
CA ILE A 3 58.13 -3.81 -1.72
C ILE A 3 57.49 -4.70 -2.81
N SER A 4 56.58 -5.55 -2.31
CA SER A 4 55.46 -6.22 -2.98
C SER A 4 55.63 -7.64 -3.54
N ILE A 5 55.91 -8.62 -2.67
CA ILE A 5 55.33 -9.97 -2.75
C ILE A 5 55.13 -10.45 -1.31
N VAL A 6 53.89 -10.48 -0.78
CA VAL A 6 53.37 -11.50 0.17
C VAL A 6 51.86 -11.21 0.34
N PHE A 7 50.99 -11.95 -0.38
CA PHE A 7 49.60 -12.16 0.05
C PHE A 7 49.09 -13.53 -0.39
N ILE A 8 49.97 -14.55 -0.38
CA ILE A 8 49.61 -15.97 -0.45
C ILE A 8 50.65 -16.73 0.40
N ALA A 9 50.42 -16.84 1.71
CA ALA A 9 50.95 -17.86 2.62
C ALA A 9 50.67 -17.46 4.08
N PHE A 10 49.44 -17.62 4.55
CA PHE A 10 49.15 -17.88 5.96
C PHE A 10 47.86 -18.72 6.06
N LEU A 11 47.91 -19.89 5.40
CA LEU A 11 47.09 -21.05 5.74
C LEU A 11 48.04 -22.02 6.45
N LEU A 12 47.66 -22.50 7.64
CA LEU A 12 48.37 -23.46 8.51
C LEU A 12 49.53 -22.92 9.35
N CYS A 13 49.22 -22.20 10.43
CA CYS A 13 49.63 -22.51 11.81
C CYS A 13 49.32 -21.31 12.72
N THR A 14 48.33 -21.50 13.59
CA THR A 14 48.16 -20.98 14.97
C THR A 14 46.67 -20.71 15.17
N LEU A 15 46.00 -21.57 15.93
CA LEU A 15 45.02 -21.19 16.96
C LEU A 15 44.78 -22.42 17.85
N ASN A 16 45.87 -23.00 18.37
CA ASN A 16 45.85 -23.38 19.78
C ASN A 16 46.16 -22.09 20.56
N SER A 17 45.18 -21.20 20.55
CA SER A 17 45.10 -20.11 21.52
C SER A 17 43.78 -20.38 22.21
N PHE A 18 43.83 -21.15 23.31
CA PHE A 18 42.75 -21.14 24.27
C PHE A 18 42.68 -19.69 24.80
N SER A 19 41.89 -18.84 24.13
CA SER A 19 41.74 -17.45 24.55
C SER A 19 41.07 -17.47 25.91
N GLN A 20 41.75 -16.91 26.90
CA GLN A 20 41.12 -16.53 28.16
C GLN A 20 39.91 -15.66 27.81
N LEU A 21 38.71 -16.06 28.23
CA LEU A 21 37.47 -15.47 27.74
C LEU A 21 36.86 -14.59 28.82
N LEU A 22 36.70 -13.29 28.50
CA LEU A 22 35.77 -12.41 29.21
C LEU A 22 34.48 -12.40 28.40
N ARG A 23 33.43 -13.03 28.91
CA ARG A 23 32.12 -13.09 28.25
C ARG A 23 31.17 -12.15 28.97
N ILE A 24 30.70 -11.14 28.26
CA ILE A 24 29.60 -10.28 28.72
C ILE A 24 28.29 -11.06 28.54
N GLU A 25 27.52 -11.15 29.62
CA GLU A 25 26.21 -11.79 29.66
C GLU A 25 25.11 -10.77 29.38
N GLU A 26 25.18 -9.65 30.08
CA GLU A 26 24.14 -8.62 30.09
C GLU A 26 24.81 -7.26 30.22
N ILE A 27 24.29 -6.28 29.47
CA ILE A 27 24.57 -4.86 29.68
C ILE A 27 23.24 -4.23 30.10
N ASP A 28 23.21 -3.67 31.30
CA ASP A 28 22.06 -3.00 31.89
C ASP A 28 22.30 -1.49 31.89
N ASN A 29 21.44 -0.79 31.15
CA ASN A 29 21.42 0.66 30.99
C ASN A 29 20.25 1.32 31.75
N SER A 30 19.52 0.57 32.57
CA SER A 30 18.29 1.05 33.24
C SER A 30 18.55 2.20 34.22
N TYR A 31 19.79 2.36 34.69
CA TYR A 31 20.24 3.38 35.64
C TYR A 31 21.18 4.42 35.02
N PHE A 32 21.09 4.63 33.71
CA PHE A 32 21.90 5.60 32.98
C PHE A 32 21.96 6.98 33.69
N PRO A 33 23.13 7.64 33.80
CA PRO A 33 24.41 7.37 33.14
C PRO A 33 25.27 6.29 33.80
N THR A 34 24.82 5.71 34.91
CA THR A 34 25.51 4.57 35.51
C THR A 34 25.19 3.32 34.73
N MET A 35 26.19 2.81 34.04
CA MET A 35 26.09 1.57 33.28
C MET A 35 26.51 0.41 34.16
N ARG A 36 25.90 -0.74 33.90
CA ARG A 36 26.21 -2.01 34.55
C ARG A 36 26.40 -3.08 33.49
N ALA A 37 27.39 -3.94 33.65
CA ALA A 37 27.49 -5.17 32.88
C ALA A 37 27.73 -6.36 33.79
N LYS A 38 27.05 -7.47 33.48
CA LYS A 38 27.34 -8.77 34.07
C LYS A 38 28.23 -9.55 33.13
N PHE A 39 29.28 -10.15 33.66
CA PHE A 39 30.25 -10.89 32.87
C PHE A 39 30.86 -12.05 33.65
N TYR A 40 31.38 -13.02 32.91
CA TYR A 40 32.14 -14.14 33.45
C TYR A 40 33.58 -14.06 32.96
N VAL A 41 34.51 -14.44 33.83
CA VAL A 41 35.93 -14.56 33.50
C VAL A 41 36.38 -15.98 33.77
N SER A 42 36.80 -16.69 32.73
CA SER A 42 37.34 -18.06 32.84
C SER A 42 38.82 -18.10 32.48
N LYS A 43 39.58 -18.95 33.18
CA LYS A 43 40.91 -19.38 32.74
C LYS A 43 40.79 -20.54 31.75
N SER A 44 41.83 -20.73 30.95
CA SER A 44 41.96 -21.83 29.98
C SER A 44 41.95 -23.23 30.62
N ASP A 45 42.07 -23.34 31.96
CA ASP A 45 42.09 -24.59 32.72
C ASP A 45 40.77 -24.87 33.48
N ALA A 46 39.69 -24.15 33.15
CA ALA A 46 38.38 -24.22 33.80
C ALA A 46 38.35 -23.80 35.28
N THR A 47 39.36 -23.08 35.77
CA THR A 47 39.31 -22.40 37.09
C THR A 47 38.87 -20.94 36.95
N SER A 48 38.12 -20.42 37.94
CA SER A 48 37.75 -19.00 38.01
C SER A 48 38.93 -18.16 38.52
N TYR A 49 39.07 -16.91 38.06
CA TYR A 49 39.97 -15.96 38.73
C TYR A 49 39.44 -15.67 40.14
N THR A 50 40.28 -15.83 41.17
CA THR A 50 39.86 -15.71 42.58
C THR A 50 39.70 -14.27 43.07
N SER A 51 40.12 -13.26 42.28
CA SER A 51 39.65 -11.86 42.28
C SER A 51 40.56 -11.03 41.36
N ILE A 52 40.00 -10.18 40.51
CA ILE A 52 40.74 -9.16 39.73
C ILE A 52 40.36 -7.81 40.33
N ALA A 53 41.35 -6.95 40.62
CA ALA A 53 41.08 -5.64 41.23
C ALA A 53 40.43 -4.69 40.21
N LYS A 54 39.53 -3.81 40.67
CA LYS A 54 38.76 -2.93 39.78
C LYS A 54 39.66 -2.01 38.94
N GLU A 55 40.81 -1.60 39.49
CA GLU A 55 41.78 -0.70 38.85
C GLU A 55 42.46 -1.33 37.63
N GLN A 56 42.39 -2.66 37.52
CA GLN A 56 42.96 -3.39 36.38
C GLN A 56 41.99 -3.43 35.19
N PHE A 57 40.70 -3.12 35.40
CA PHE A 57 39.71 -3.07 34.34
C PHE A 57 39.75 -1.72 33.61
N VAL A 58 39.77 -1.78 32.29
CA VAL A 58 39.59 -0.64 31.40
C VAL A 58 38.32 -0.87 30.60
N VAL A 59 37.34 0.00 30.80
CA VAL A 59 36.12 0.06 29.99
C VAL A 59 36.30 1.16 28.97
N MET A 60 36.05 0.86 27.70
CA MET A 60 36.01 1.83 26.61
C MET A 60 34.64 1.82 25.95
N GLU A 61 34.12 3.00 25.60
CA GLU A 61 32.92 3.15 24.80
C GLU A 61 33.26 3.95 23.54
N ASN A 62 33.03 3.38 22.35
CA ASN A 62 33.42 3.97 21.06
C ASN A 62 34.88 4.46 21.04
N GLY A 63 35.77 3.72 21.71
CA GLY A 63 37.19 4.05 21.85
C GLY A 63 37.55 5.06 22.96
N ILE A 64 36.56 5.58 23.71
CA ILE A 64 36.77 6.51 24.82
C ILE A 64 36.82 5.74 26.14
N VAL A 65 37.92 5.88 26.89
CA VAL A 65 38.07 5.26 28.22
C VAL A 65 37.06 5.86 29.21
N ARG A 66 36.35 4.99 29.94
CA ARG A 66 35.37 5.35 30.96
C ARG A 66 35.88 5.06 32.36
N THR A 67 35.36 5.81 33.32
CA THR A 67 35.67 5.62 34.74
C THR A 67 34.89 4.42 35.28
N VAL A 68 35.61 3.39 35.72
CA VAL A 68 35.03 2.22 36.39
C VAL A 68 34.75 2.54 37.85
N ASP A 69 33.50 2.41 38.27
CA ASP A 69 33.08 2.71 39.65
C ASP A 69 33.35 1.53 40.58
N SER A 70 32.89 0.33 40.17
CA SER A 70 32.97 -0.89 40.96
C SER A 70 33.09 -2.15 40.10
N VAL A 71 33.72 -3.18 40.66
CA VAL A 71 33.72 -4.55 40.14
C VAL A 71 33.46 -5.51 41.30
N VAL A 72 32.42 -6.34 41.20
CA VAL A 72 32.04 -7.33 42.21
C VAL A 72 32.03 -8.71 41.56
N CYS A 73 32.98 -9.57 41.94
CA CYS A 73 33.03 -10.95 41.50
C CYS A 73 32.73 -11.88 42.68
N ASN A 74 31.69 -12.71 42.57
CA ASN A 74 31.40 -13.75 43.55
C ASN A 74 32.13 -15.03 43.13
N VAL A 75 32.96 -15.62 43.99
CA VAL A 75 33.59 -16.91 43.70
C VAL A 75 32.49 -17.98 43.57
N PRO A 76 32.30 -18.66 42.42
CA PRO A 76 31.18 -19.58 42.25
C PRO A 76 31.33 -20.84 43.13
N ASN A 77 30.30 -21.17 43.91
CA ASN A 77 30.16 -22.49 44.56
C ASN A 77 29.24 -23.35 43.68
N VAL A 78 29.81 -23.98 42.66
CA VAL A 78 29.05 -24.69 41.64
C VAL A 78 28.59 -26.06 42.19
N LEU A 79 27.28 -26.30 42.21
CA LEU A 79 26.67 -27.51 42.74
C LEU A 79 26.85 -28.70 41.77
N PRO A 80 27.23 -29.90 42.27
CA PRO A 80 27.30 -31.08 41.42
C PRO A 80 25.91 -31.57 41.02
N VAL A 81 25.77 -32.02 39.78
CA VAL A 81 24.50 -32.52 39.20
C VAL A 81 24.66 -33.84 38.49
N SER A 82 23.56 -34.60 38.42
CA SER A 82 23.44 -35.80 37.59
C SER A 82 22.47 -35.49 36.46
N LEU A 83 23.01 -35.20 35.27
CA LEU A 83 22.23 -34.84 34.08
C LEU A 83 21.99 -36.07 33.19
N THR A 84 20.74 -36.45 32.99
CA THR A 84 20.35 -37.34 31.89
C THR A 84 20.02 -36.47 30.68
N LEU A 85 20.93 -36.45 29.71
CA LEU A 85 20.72 -35.80 28.43
C LEU A 85 20.02 -36.79 27.49
N SER A 86 18.75 -36.52 27.23
CA SER A 86 17.84 -37.39 26.48
C SER A 86 17.50 -36.69 25.17
N LEU A 87 17.90 -37.28 24.06
CA LEU A 87 17.94 -36.66 22.74
C LEU A 87 17.05 -37.44 21.77
N ASP A 88 16.04 -36.78 21.21
CA ASP A 88 15.18 -37.33 20.16
C ASP A 88 15.99 -37.56 18.87
N ASP A 89 16.15 -38.82 18.46
CA ASP A 89 16.80 -39.19 17.20
C ASP A 89 15.80 -39.73 16.18
N SER A 90 14.51 -39.47 16.35
CA SER A 90 13.48 -39.86 15.38
C SER A 90 13.65 -39.18 14.03
N GLY A 91 13.07 -39.79 12.99
CA GLY A 91 13.15 -39.29 11.62
C GLY A 91 12.53 -37.90 11.40
N SER A 92 11.63 -37.44 12.28
CA SER A 92 11.06 -36.08 12.19
C SER A 92 12.10 -34.99 12.41
N MET A 93 13.20 -35.31 13.11
CA MET A 93 14.33 -34.42 13.34
C MET A 93 15.14 -34.09 12.06
N ASP A 94 14.83 -34.73 10.91
CA ASP A 94 15.42 -34.46 9.58
C ASP A 94 14.55 -33.52 8.72
N ALA A 95 13.33 -33.18 9.13
CA ALA A 95 12.42 -32.34 8.35
C ALA A 95 12.86 -30.87 8.39
N GLY A 96 13.43 -30.37 7.29
CA GLY A 96 13.75 -28.96 7.11
C GLY A 96 13.57 -28.50 5.67
N ASP A 97 12.48 -27.78 5.41
CA ASP A 97 12.38 -26.87 4.27
C ASP A 97 13.16 -25.59 4.58
N GLN A 98 14.02 -25.21 3.63
CA GLN A 98 14.76 -23.96 3.42
C GLN A 98 14.84 -22.89 4.54
N LEU A 99 16.09 -22.58 4.91
CA LEU A 99 16.64 -21.47 5.74
C LEU A 99 17.07 -21.88 7.16
N SER A 100 18.39 -22.10 7.31
CA SER A 100 19.19 -22.25 8.54
C SER A 100 18.72 -23.26 9.61
N ASP A 101 19.50 -24.33 9.74
CA ASP A 101 19.64 -25.24 10.88
C ASP A 101 18.55 -26.30 11.12
N VAL A 102 18.72 -27.47 10.46
CA VAL A 102 17.95 -28.71 10.69
C VAL A 102 17.83 -29.01 12.21
N PRO A 103 16.67 -29.39 12.77
CA PRO A 103 16.51 -29.72 14.20
C PRO A 103 17.58 -30.66 14.74
N ARG A 104 18.03 -31.63 13.95
CA ARG A 104 19.19 -32.48 14.25
C ARG A 104 20.49 -31.69 14.52
N VAL A 105 20.81 -30.70 13.70
CA VAL A 105 22.03 -29.87 13.82
C VAL A 105 21.94 -29.05 15.10
N LEU A 106 20.81 -28.39 15.34
CA LEU A 106 20.56 -27.62 16.56
C LEU A 106 20.63 -28.49 17.81
N GLN A 107 20.05 -29.68 17.78
CA GLN A 107 20.11 -30.63 18.89
C GLN A 107 21.54 -31.08 19.20
N LYS A 108 22.34 -31.38 18.16
CA LYS A 108 23.75 -31.74 18.33
C LYS A 108 24.55 -30.58 18.90
N ALA A 109 24.40 -29.38 18.34
CA ALA A 109 25.07 -28.18 18.81
C ALA A 109 24.71 -27.86 20.27
N PHE A 110 23.41 -27.87 20.60
CA PHE A 110 22.92 -27.66 21.96
C PHE A 110 23.45 -28.74 22.92
N GLY A 111 23.28 -30.02 22.60
CA GLY A 111 23.69 -31.13 23.45
C GLY A 111 25.19 -31.17 23.72
N MET A 112 26.01 -30.92 22.69
CA MET A 112 27.47 -30.81 22.84
C MET A 112 27.86 -29.60 23.70
N THR A 113 27.19 -28.46 23.49
CA THR A 113 27.46 -27.24 24.27
C THR A 113 27.09 -27.45 25.72
N LEU A 114 25.88 -27.98 26.01
CA LEU A 114 25.44 -28.23 27.36
C LEU A 114 26.36 -29.23 28.07
N ALA A 115 26.76 -30.31 27.39
CA ALA A 115 27.69 -31.27 27.96
C ALA A 115 29.04 -30.62 28.34
N LYS A 116 29.56 -29.71 27.51
CA LYS A 116 30.79 -28.95 27.82
C LYS A 116 30.58 -27.90 28.90
N ALA A 117 29.40 -27.29 28.95
CA ALA A 117 29.09 -26.24 29.91
C ALA A 117 28.98 -26.78 31.34
N ILE A 118 28.46 -28.01 31.52
CA ILE A 118 28.37 -28.62 32.85
C ILE A 118 29.77 -28.85 33.42
N ASP A 119 30.06 -28.15 34.52
CA ASP A 119 31.36 -28.17 35.19
C ASP A 119 31.90 -29.58 35.38
N ALA A 120 33.22 -29.72 35.25
CA ALA A 120 33.96 -30.96 35.42
C ALA A 120 33.74 -31.56 36.85
N PRO A 121 34.22 -32.78 37.17
CA PRO A 121 33.86 -33.52 38.38
C PRO A 121 33.63 -32.65 39.63
N PRO A 122 32.47 -32.79 40.32
CA PRO A 122 31.80 -34.07 40.52
C PRO A 122 30.64 -34.38 39.55
N SER A 123 30.16 -33.43 38.74
CA SER A 123 28.97 -33.60 37.91
C SER A 123 29.12 -34.73 36.88
N GLU A 124 28.05 -35.50 36.69
CA GLU A 124 27.99 -36.67 35.82
C GLU A 124 26.86 -36.53 34.80
N ILE A 125 27.11 -37.01 33.58
CA ILE A 125 26.15 -36.95 32.48
C ILE A 125 25.92 -38.36 31.94
N ALA A 126 24.66 -38.74 31.77
CA ALA A 126 24.26 -39.91 30.98
C ALA A 126 23.66 -39.44 29.66
N LEU A 127 23.92 -40.17 28.57
CA LEU A 127 23.40 -39.88 27.24
C LEU A 127 22.43 -40.98 26.81
N GLN A 128 21.21 -40.58 26.48
CA GLN A 128 20.16 -41.44 25.96
C GLN A 128 19.68 -40.90 24.61
N PHE A 129 19.40 -41.81 23.69
CA PHE A 129 18.68 -41.53 22.45
C PHE A 129 17.33 -42.22 22.46
N GLY A 130 16.40 -41.77 21.62
CA GLY A 130 15.17 -42.50 21.42
C GLY A 130 14.42 -42.08 20.17
N ASP A 131 14.01 -43.12 19.45
CA ASP A 131 13.20 -43.09 18.24
C ASP A 131 11.90 -43.88 18.52
N THR A 132 11.59 -44.92 17.75
CA THR A 132 10.60 -45.94 18.12
C THR A 132 10.94 -46.66 19.44
N PHE A 133 12.22 -46.75 19.80
CA PHE A 133 12.71 -47.34 21.05
C PHE A 133 13.66 -46.41 21.80
N SER A 134 13.81 -46.63 23.10
CA SER A 134 14.76 -45.91 23.94
C SER A 134 16.09 -46.66 24.08
N TYR A 135 17.21 -45.95 23.91
CA TYR A 135 18.55 -46.52 24.02
C TYR A 135 19.44 -45.72 24.97
N LEU A 136 19.95 -46.37 26.02
CA LEU A 136 21.02 -45.77 26.84
C LEU A 136 22.35 -45.87 26.07
N LYS A 137 22.85 -44.75 25.55
CA LYS A 137 24.10 -44.73 24.80
C LYS A 137 25.32 -44.73 25.70
N ILE A 138 25.29 -43.90 26.74
CA ILE A 138 26.39 -43.74 27.70
C ILE A 138 25.77 -43.63 29.08
N ASN A 139 26.14 -44.54 29.99
CA ASN A 139 25.77 -44.44 31.40
C ASN A 139 26.54 -43.28 32.07
N PHE A 140 26.09 -42.82 33.24
CA PHE A 140 26.66 -41.65 33.92
C PHE A 140 28.20 -41.66 33.93
N THR A 141 28.78 -40.68 33.25
CA THR A 141 30.22 -40.48 33.13
C THR A 141 30.59 -39.04 33.46
N LYS A 142 31.82 -38.87 33.93
CA LYS A 142 32.43 -37.56 34.15
C LYS A 142 33.22 -37.07 32.93
N ASN A 143 33.42 -37.93 31.93
CA ASN A 143 34.14 -37.61 30.71
C ASN A 143 33.21 -36.90 29.69
N ARG A 144 33.41 -35.58 29.51
CA ARG A 144 32.61 -34.76 28.57
C ARG A 144 32.90 -35.09 27.11
N ASP A 145 34.12 -35.48 26.79
CA ASP A 145 34.50 -35.86 25.43
C ASP A 145 33.80 -37.14 25.01
N SER A 146 33.61 -38.10 25.91
CA SER A 146 32.82 -39.30 25.63
C SER A 146 31.37 -38.97 25.29
N ILE A 147 30.76 -38.00 26.00
CA ILE A 147 29.41 -37.52 25.71
C ILE A 147 29.36 -36.80 24.36
N ALA A 148 30.28 -35.88 24.10
CA ALA A 148 30.35 -35.15 22.83
C ALA A 148 30.57 -36.09 21.63
N GLN A 149 31.43 -37.10 21.76
CA GLN A 149 31.63 -38.16 20.75
C GLN A 149 30.39 -39.05 20.60
N GLY A 150 29.65 -39.30 21.68
CA GLY A 150 28.38 -40.00 21.64
C GLY A 150 27.34 -39.25 20.80
N ILE A 151 27.22 -37.93 21.03
CA ILE A 151 26.30 -37.03 20.29
C ILE A 151 26.74 -36.87 18.83
N SER A 152 28.04 -36.76 18.56
CA SER A 152 28.53 -36.61 17.18
C SER A 152 28.17 -37.81 16.31
N LYS A 153 28.20 -39.02 16.90
CA LYS A 153 27.85 -40.30 16.28
C LYS A 153 26.35 -40.59 16.26
N MET A 154 25.49 -39.68 16.72
CA MET A 154 24.04 -39.82 16.66
C MET A 154 23.58 -39.90 15.19
N THR A 155 22.84 -40.95 14.88
CA THR A 155 22.20 -41.25 13.59
C THR A 155 20.70 -41.21 13.77
N LEU A 156 19.95 -40.69 12.80
CA LEU A 156 18.49 -40.67 12.91
C LEU A 156 17.91 -42.08 12.69
N GLY A 157 16.95 -42.44 13.53
CA GLY A 157 16.15 -43.66 13.46
C GLY A 157 14.74 -43.42 12.91
N GLY A 158 13.90 -44.45 12.93
CA GLY A 158 12.50 -44.35 12.46
C GLY A 158 11.53 -44.14 13.62
N GLY A 159 10.35 -43.54 13.35
CA GLY A 159 9.25 -43.38 14.32
C GLY A 159 9.60 -42.62 15.60
N ASN A 160 8.60 -42.29 16.42
CA ASN A 160 8.81 -41.69 17.73
C ASN A 160 7.85 -42.29 18.76
N ASN A 161 8.40 -42.84 19.85
CA ASN A 161 7.63 -43.38 20.96
C ASN A 161 8.05 -42.73 22.27
N PHE A 162 7.50 -41.56 22.55
CA PHE A 162 7.77 -40.82 23.78
C PHE A 162 7.42 -41.58 25.07
N THR A 163 6.47 -42.53 25.02
CA THR A 163 6.19 -43.39 26.17
C THR A 163 7.41 -44.26 26.48
N ASP A 164 7.99 -44.93 25.49
CA ASP A 164 9.19 -45.73 25.68
C ASP A 164 10.40 -44.84 26.02
N HIS A 165 10.56 -43.71 25.31
CA HIS A 165 11.62 -42.72 25.53
C HIS A 165 11.70 -42.28 27.00
N LEU A 166 10.57 -41.99 27.65
CA LEU A 166 10.52 -41.50 29.02
C LEU A 166 10.40 -42.61 30.07
N LEU A 167 9.57 -43.63 29.84
CA LEU A 167 9.12 -44.59 30.85
C LEU A 167 9.68 -46.00 30.74
N ASN A 168 10.45 -46.33 29.70
CA ASN A 168 11.03 -47.67 29.60
C ASN A 168 11.81 -48.01 30.89
N PRO A 169 11.55 -49.17 31.51
CA PRO A 169 12.07 -49.49 32.84
C PRO A 169 13.60 -49.62 32.89
N GLN A 170 14.24 -49.89 31.76
CA GLN A 170 15.70 -50.08 31.68
C GLN A 170 16.41 -48.90 31.02
N THR A 171 15.84 -48.38 29.93
CA THR A 171 16.49 -47.41 29.03
C THR A 171 15.77 -46.07 28.93
N GLY A 172 14.63 -45.90 29.59
CA GLY A 172 13.88 -44.64 29.58
C GLY A 172 14.57 -43.56 30.40
N ALA A 173 14.39 -42.30 30.00
CA ALA A 173 15.04 -41.14 30.63
C ALA A 173 14.85 -41.11 32.16
N ILE A 174 13.64 -41.42 32.62
CA ILE A 174 13.28 -41.42 34.05
C ILE A 174 13.96 -42.58 34.78
N ALA A 175 14.08 -43.75 34.17
CA ALA A 175 14.78 -44.89 34.76
C ALA A 175 16.29 -44.65 34.87
N ILE A 176 16.88 -44.00 33.87
CA ILE A 176 18.29 -43.61 33.86
C ILE A 176 18.54 -42.55 34.94
N ALA A 177 17.76 -41.47 34.97
CA ALA A 177 17.95 -40.36 35.90
C ALA A 177 17.92 -40.81 37.37
N LYS A 178 17.09 -41.80 37.74
CA LYS A 178 17.05 -42.41 39.09
C LYS A 178 18.40 -42.94 39.57
N ARG A 179 19.29 -43.33 38.66
CA ARG A 179 20.63 -43.86 38.96
C ARG A 179 21.65 -42.76 39.30
N GLY A 180 21.31 -41.48 39.07
CA GLY A 180 22.17 -40.35 39.35
C GLY A 180 22.44 -40.15 40.84
N ARG A 181 23.68 -39.76 41.17
CA ARG A 181 24.20 -39.57 42.52
C ARG A 181 23.92 -38.19 43.12
N TYR A 182 23.78 -37.17 42.28
CA TYR A 182 23.57 -35.78 42.69
C TYR A 182 22.15 -35.32 42.36
N LYS A 183 21.89 -34.01 42.44
CA LYS A 183 20.58 -33.46 42.05
C LYS A 183 20.29 -33.85 40.60
N ARG A 184 19.15 -34.51 40.38
CA ARG A 184 18.83 -35.20 39.14
C ARG A 184 18.06 -34.29 38.20
N TYR A 185 18.59 -34.15 37.00
CA TYR A 185 17.96 -33.42 35.91
C TYR A 185 17.80 -34.34 34.70
N ILE A 186 16.67 -34.22 34.03
CA ILE A 186 16.49 -34.72 32.67
C ILE A 186 16.39 -33.48 31.79
N VAL A 187 17.27 -33.37 30.81
CA VAL A 187 17.11 -32.42 29.70
C VAL A 187 16.68 -33.24 28.50
N PHE A 188 15.43 -33.09 28.11
CA PHE A 188 14.81 -33.80 27.00
C PHE A 188 14.68 -32.87 25.81
N VAL A 189 15.37 -33.16 24.70
CA VAL A 189 15.39 -32.32 23.50
C VAL A 189 14.65 -33.04 22.37
N THR A 190 13.67 -32.37 21.77
CA THR A 190 12.81 -32.93 20.71
C THR A 190 12.26 -31.81 19.82
N ASP A 191 11.87 -32.12 18.59
CA ASP A 191 11.07 -31.24 17.73
C ASP A 191 9.59 -31.21 18.14
N GLY A 192 9.20 -32.06 19.10
CA GLY A 192 7.84 -32.17 19.59
C GLY A 192 6.90 -32.81 18.57
N GLN A 193 7.40 -33.61 17.60
CA GLN A 193 6.55 -34.34 16.65
C GLN A 193 6.31 -35.78 17.11
N GLY A 194 5.04 -36.13 17.29
CA GLY A 194 4.62 -37.49 17.62
C GLY A 194 3.23 -37.56 18.24
N GLU A 195 2.81 -38.76 18.61
CA GLU A 195 1.48 -39.00 19.16
C GLU A 195 1.37 -38.53 20.62
N LYS A 196 0.14 -38.16 21.01
CA LYS A 196 -0.17 -37.79 22.39
C LYS A 196 0.14 -38.95 23.34
N LEU A 197 0.92 -38.69 24.40
CA LEU A 197 1.09 -39.65 25.50
C LEU A 197 -0.27 -40.03 26.07
N LYS A 198 -0.52 -41.34 26.23
CA LYS A 198 -1.72 -41.83 26.91
C LYS A 198 -1.82 -41.20 28.30
N THR A 199 -3.02 -40.86 28.75
CA THR A 199 -3.22 -40.21 30.06
C THR A 199 -2.58 -40.99 31.21
N ALA A 200 -2.69 -42.32 31.18
CA ALA A 200 -2.06 -43.21 32.16
C ALA A 200 -0.51 -43.13 32.14
N ASP A 201 0.10 -42.90 30.97
CA ASP A 201 1.55 -42.73 30.85
C ASP A 201 1.98 -41.36 31.38
N SER A 202 1.23 -40.32 31.06
CA SER A 202 1.49 -38.96 31.57
C SER A 202 1.44 -38.91 33.11
N ILE A 203 0.45 -39.58 33.72
CA ILE A 203 0.35 -39.72 35.19
C ILE A 203 1.56 -40.50 35.74
N ARG A 204 1.93 -41.63 35.11
CA ARG A 204 3.11 -42.41 35.51
C ARG A 204 4.42 -41.61 35.43
N CYS A 205 4.57 -40.75 34.42
CA CYS A 205 5.69 -39.81 34.31
C CYS A 205 5.69 -38.83 35.49
N ILE A 206 4.58 -38.15 35.74
CA ILE A 206 4.44 -37.15 36.80
C ILE A 206 4.77 -37.77 38.18
N ASP A 207 4.16 -38.91 38.48
CA ASP A 207 4.36 -39.60 39.76
C ASP A 207 5.81 -40.05 39.93
N SER A 208 6.43 -40.58 38.87
CA SER A 208 7.82 -41.01 38.90
C SER A 208 8.79 -39.85 39.07
N LEU A 209 8.57 -38.72 38.38
CA LEU A 209 9.40 -37.52 38.49
C LEU A 209 9.32 -36.92 39.89
N LYS A 210 8.11 -36.76 40.44
CA LYS A 210 7.89 -36.25 41.81
C LYS A 210 8.50 -37.16 42.86
N LYS A 211 8.18 -38.46 42.81
CA LYS A 211 8.64 -39.45 43.80
C LYS A 211 10.16 -39.54 43.90
N ASN A 212 10.88 -39.29 42.80
CA ASN A 212 12.33 -39.43 42.73
C ASN A 212 13.08 -38.08 42.72
N SER A 213 12.35 -36.97 42.91
CA SER A 213 12.89 -35.59 42.89
C SER A 213 13.71 -35.29 41.64
N ILE A 214 13.20 -35.70 40.47
CA ILE A 214 13.84 -35.47 39.18
C ILE A 214 13.23 -34.23 38.54
N ASN A 215 14.09 -33.28 38.15
CA ASN A 215 13.67 -32.06 37.46
C ASN A 215 13.69 -32.33 35.95
N LEU A 216 12.55 -32.18 35.28
CA LEU A 216 12.44 -32.35 33.84
C LEU A 216 12.48 -30.98 33.15
N ILE A 217 13.41 -30.80 32.22
CA ILE A 217 13.49 -29.65 31.33
C ILE A 217 13.28 -30.17 29.91
N VAL A 218 12.23 -29.73 29.24
CA VAL A 218 11.92 -30.10 27.86
C VAL A 218 12.32 -28.96 26.94
N ILE A 219 13.08 -29.25 25.90
CA ILE A 219 13.47 -28.30 24.86
C ILE A 219 12.78 -28.68 23.57
N LEU A 220 11.92 -27.79 23.10
CA LEU A 220 11.19 -27.91 21.85
C LEU A 220 11.91 -27.10 20.77
N LEU A 221 12.47 -27.81 19.79
CA LEU A 221 13.13 -27.19 18.64
C LEU A 221 12.06 -26.74 17.64
N SER A 222 12.10 -25.48 17.21
CA SER A 222 11.23 -24.89 16.18
C SER A 222 9.70 -24.86 16.42
N ALA A 223 9.19 -25.28 17.58
CA ALA A 223 7.73 -25.29 17.86
C ALA A 223 7.23 -24.08 18.66
N SER A 224 6.06 -23.53 18.28
CA SER A 224 5.35 -22.48 19.03
C SER A 224 4.39 -23.08 20.08
N ILE A 225 4.44 -22.58 21.32
CA ILE A 225 3.48 -22.96 22.39
C ILE A 225 2.09 -22.37 22.13
N ALA A 226 1.93 -21.40 21.22
CA ALA A 226 0.63 -20.75 20.98
C ALA A 226 -0.44 -21.72 20.42
N THR A 227 -0.01 -22.74 19.68
CA THR A 227 -0.89 -23.80 19.14
C THR A 227 -0.20 -25.17 19.28
N PRO A 228 -0.10 -25.71 20.50
CA PRO A 228 0.71 -26.90 20.77
C PRO A 228 0.03 -28.15 20.21
N ASN A 229 0.78 -28.98 19.50
CA ASN A 229 0.30 -30.26 18.98
C ASN A 229 0.09 -31.29 20.11
N ALA A 230 -0.42 -32.47 19.76
CA ALA A 230 -0.94 -33.42 20.73
C ALA A 230 0.11 -33.95 21.74
N ILE A 231 1.35 -34.22 21.30
CA ILE A 231 2.44 -34.59 22.21
C ILE A 231 2.96 -33.40 23.02
N THR A 232 3.09 -32.22 22.38
CA THR A 232 3.53 -31.00 23.06
C THR A 232 2.60 -30.64 24.21
N GLN A 233 1.29 -30.83 24.05
CA GLN A 233 0.31 -30.67 25.13
C GLN A 233 0.57 -31.63 26.29
N SER A 234 0.89 -32.90 26.03
CA SER A 234 1.21 -33.86 27.09
C SER A 234 2.50 -33.50 27.82
N LEU A 235 3.55 -33.05 27.11
CA LEU A 235 4.80 -32.62 27.70
C LEU A 235 4.61 -31.36 28.56
N ILE A 236 3.87 -30.35 28.07
CA ILE A 236 3.47 -29.17 28.85
C ILE A 236 2.75 -29.59 30.13
N GLY A 237 1.78 -30.51 30.03
CA GLY A 237 1.04 -31.02 31.18
C GLY A 237 1.95 -31.71 32.22
N ILE A 238 2.91 -32.51 31.77
CA ILE A 238 3.87 -33.18 32.66
C ILE A 238 4.81 -32.17 33.32
N THR A 239 5.38 -31.22 32.56
CA THR A 239 6.30 -30.21 33.08
C THR A 239 5.61 -29.18 33.97
N ALA A 240 4.31 -28.91 33.79
CA ALA A 240 3.55 -28.04 34.67
C ALA A 240 3.13 -28.74 35.96
N ALA A 241 2.82 -30.05 35.88
CA ALA A 241 2.44 -30.84 37.04
C ALA A 241 3.64 -31.24 37.91
N THR A 242 4.83 -31.34 37.33
CA THR A 242 6.11 -31.47 38.01
C THR A 242 6.73 -30.08 38.14
N ASN A 243 7.70 -29.80 39.01
CA ASN A 243 8.36 -28.49 39.01
C ASN A 243 9.35 -28.36 37.82
N GLY A 244 8.93 -28.86 36.65
CA GLY A 244 9.70 -28.93 35.42
C GLY A 244 9.56 -27.65 34.62
N GLU A 245 10.28 -27.58 33.51
CA GLU A 245 10.29 -26.43 32.62
C GLU A 245 10.19 -26.89 31.17
N ILE A 246 9.55 -26.08 30.35
CA ILE A 246 9.53 -26.25 28.91
C ILE A 246 10.09 -24.98 28.26
N ILE A 247 10.98 -25.15 27.31
CA ILE A 247 11.68 -24.06 26.63
C ILE A 247 11.50 -24.22 25.12
N THR A 248 11.03 -23.17 24.46
CA THR A 248 10.92 -23.06 22.99
C THR A 248 11.89 -22.02 22.44
N ASN A 249 11.81 -21.74 21.13
CA ASN A 249 12.49 -20.65 20.44
C ASN A 249 14.01 -20.82 20.31
N VAL A 250 14.48 -22.04 20.09
CA VAL A 250 15.85 -22.31 19.65
C VAL A 250 15.85 -22.39 18.13
N PHE A 251 16.29 -21.33 17.46
CA PHE A 251 16.21 -21.21 16.00
C PHE A 251 17.57 -21.25 15.29
N ASN A 252 18.67 -21.08 16.03
CA ASN A 252 20.03 -21.08 15.49
C ASN A 252 21.04 -21.55 16.56
N GLU A 253 22.29 -21.81 16.14
CA GLU A 253 23.35 -22.25 17.05
C GLU A 253 23.67 -21.24 18.18
N ASN A 254 23.52 -19.92 17.94
CA ASN A 254 23.78 -18.91 18.96
C ASN A 254 22.75 -18.94 20.10
N ASP A 255 21.49 -19.18 19.76
CA ASP A 255 20.42 -19.40 20.74
C ASP A 255 20.69 -20.69 21.53
N ALA A 256 21.17 -21.75 20.87
CA ALA A 256 21.59 -22.97 21.55
C ALA A 256 22.75 -22.72 22.54
N TYR A 257 23.75 -21.89 22.18
CA TYR A 257 24.86 -21.51 23.07
C TYR A 257 24.40 -20.72 24.29
N LYS A 258 23.51 -19.73 24.10
CA LYS A 258 22.94 -18.94 25.20
C LYS A 258 22.09 -19.80 26.12
N LEU A 259 21.27 -20.67 25.54
CA LEU A 259 20.36 -21.54 26.30
C LEU A 259 21.12 -22.59 27.12
N ALA A 260 22.17 -23.20 26.56
CA ALA A 260 22.99 -24.17 27.29
C ALA A 260 23.62 -23.54 28.55
N ALA A 261 24.11 -22.30 28.45
CA ALA A 261 24.65 -21.56 29.59
C ALA A 261 23.58 -21.29 30.66
N LYS A 262 22.38 -20.84 30.25
CA LYS A 262 21.25 -20.60 31.17
C LYS A 262 20.81 -21.88 31.90
N ILE A 263 20.75 -23.01 31.21
CA ILE A 263 20.37 -24.30 31.82
C ILE A 263 21.48 -24.80 32.75
N GLN A 264 22.75 -24.63 32.38
CA GLN A 264 23.88 -24.92 33.27
C GLN A 264 23.80 -24.12 34.58
N GLU A 265 23.56 -22.80 34.49
CA GLU A 265 23.39 -21.93 35.65
C GLU A 265 22.22 -22.40 36.53
N LYS A 266 21.06 -22.71 35.93
CA LYS A 266 19.90 -23.21 36.66
C LYS A 266 20.17 -24.54 37.37
N MET A 267 21.01 -25.40 36.78
CA MET A 267 21.33 -26.70 37.34
C MET A 267 22.38 -26.63 38.45
N GLN A 268 23.46 -25.86 38.22
CA GLN A 268 24.64 -25.87 39.08
C GLN A 268 24.85 -24.59 39.91
N GLY A 269 24.36 -23.44 39.44
CA GLY A 269 24.49 -22.14 40.09
C GLY A 269 25.88 -21.50 39.99
N GLY A 270 25.90 -20.15 39.97
CA GLY A 270 27.08 -19.28 40.00
C GLY A 270 26.66 -17.85 39.68
N LYS A 271 27.01 -16.85 40.51
CA LYS A 271 26.62 -15.44 40.23
C LYS A 271 27.67 -14.78 39.33
N PRO A 272 27.29 -14.11 38.23
CA PRO A 272 28.23 -13.39 37.37
C PRO A 272 28.98 -12.30 38.13
N CYS A 273 30.16 -11.93 37.64
CA CYS A 273 30.79 -10.68 38.05
C CYS A 273 29.95 -9.51 37.53
N GLU A 274 29.93 -8.42 38.28
CA GLU A 274 29.27 -7.18 37.90
C GLU A 274 30.30 -6.06 37.85
N ILE A 275 30.33 -5.32 36.76
CA ILE A 275 31.11 -4.08 36.62
C ILE A 275 30.15 -2.91 36.42
N THR A 276 30.41 -1.81 37.10
CA THR A 276 29.69 -0.55 36.91
C THR A 276 30.65 0.54 36.47
N TRP A 277 30.21 1.40 35.55
CA TRP A 277 31.01 2.54 35.07
C TRP A 277 30.11 3.73 34.74
N GLN A 278 30.70 4.93 34.72
CA GLN A 278 30.00 6.14 34.29
C GLN A 278 30.11 6.32 32.78
N SER A 279 28.96 6.32 32.11
CA SER A 279 28.85 6.71 30.70
C SER A 279 28.57 8.21 30.58
N ASP A 280 28.65 8.77 29.37
CA ASP A 280 28.48 10.21 29.11
C ASP A 280 27.25 10.55 28.28
N SER A 281 26.89 11.84 28.22
CA SER A 281 26.00 12.34 27.17
C SER A 281 26.77 12.43 25.85
N SER A 282 26.30 11.69 24.85
CA SER A 282 26.80 11.72 23.49
C SER A 282 25.61 11.66 22.53
N CYS A 283 25.84 12.11 21.30
CA CYS A 283 24.86 12.08 20.22
C CYS A 283 24.75 10.71 19.54
N VAL A 284 25.60 9.77 19.96
CA VAL A 284 25.60 8.39 19.49
C VAL A 284 24.90 7.52 20.53
N THR A 285 23.73 6.99 20.17
CA THR A 285 22.95 6.08 21.01
C THR A 285 23.49 4.65 20.94
N ASN A 286 23.84 4.14 19.75
CA ASN A 286 24.48 2.84 19.62
C ASN A 286 25.96 2.90 20.02
N ARG A 287 26.31 2.27 21.14
CA ARG A 287 27.67 2.31 21.70
C ARG A 287 28.31 0.94 21.69
N GLU A 288 29.48 0.86 21.09
CA GLU A 288 30.37 -0.29 21.21
C GLU A 288 31.15 -0.17 22.52
N MET A 289 31.01 -1.16 23.39
CA MET A 289 31.67 -1.25 24.67
C MET A 289 32.73 -2.35 24.65
N LEU A 290 33.94 -2.03 25.08
CA LEU A 290 35.05 -2.96 25.30
C LEU A 290 35.41 -2.96 26.78
N ILE A 291 35.38 -4.12 27.42
CA ILE A 291 35.94 -4.35 28.75
C ILE A 291 37.24 -5.12 28.56
N SER A 292 38.34 -4.60 29.08
CA SER A 292 39.64 -5.25 29.02
C SER A 292 40.36 -5.20 30.36
N VAL A 293 41.29 -6.11 30.59
CA VAL A 293 42.18 -6.07 31.75
C VAL A 293 43.62 -6.07 31.24
N PRO A 294 44.27 -4.95 30.91
CA PRO A 294 45.53 -4.98 30.16
C PRO A 294 46.66 -5.84 30.77
N SER A 295 46.66 -6.06 32.09
CA SER A 295 47.60 -6.92 32.80
C SER A 295 47.41 -8.44 32.57
N ILE A 296 46.25 -8.87 32.07
CA ILE A 296 45.89 -10.26 31.78
C ILE A 296 45.16 -10.22 30.43
N PRO A 297 45.62 -10.84 29.34
CA PRO A 297 45.09 -10.59 27.97
C PRO A 297 43.65 -11.13 27.76
N ILE A 298 42.69 -10.59 28.52
CA ILE A 298 41.26 -10.85 28.49
C ILE A 298 40.55 -9.57 28.05
N THR A 299 39.66 -9.75 27.09
CA THR A 299 38.83 -8.70 26.53
C THR A 299 37.44 -9.26 26.27
N GLY A 300 36.41 -8.47 26.53
CA GLY A 300 35.04 -8.76 26.11
C GLY A 300 34.44 -7.53 25.45
N ASN A 301 33.73 -7.76 24.35
CA ASN A 301 33.05 -6.72 23.59
C ASN A 301 31.54 -6.86 23.76
N GLY A 302 30.84 -5.74 23.74
CA GLY A 302 29.39 -5.69 23.71
C GLY A 302 28.91 -4.44 22.99
N ILE A 303 27.64 -4.43 22.62
CA ILE A 303 26.97 -3.28 22.03
C ILE A 303 25.73 -3.03 22.86
N TYR A 304 25.48 -1.77 23.20
CA TYR A 304 24.23 -1.38 23.84
C TYR A 304 23.71 -0.09 23.22
N GLU A 305 22.40 0.11 23.32
CA GLU A 305 21.74 1.35 22.92
C GLU A 305 21.58 2.22 24.17
N ALA A 306 22.25 3.36 24.23
CA ALA A 306 22.08 4.33 25.29
C ALA A 306 20.65 4.92 25.21
N PRO A 307 19.97 5.14 26.36
CA PRO A 307 18.62 5.70 26.36
C PRO A 307 18.54 7.03 25.62
N GLU A 308 17.40 7.37 25.03
CA GLU A 308 17.20 8.71 24.42
C GLU A 308 17.42 9.86 25.42
N SER A 309 17.16 9.61 26.72
CA SER A 309 17.47 10.54 27.81
C SER A 309 18.98 10.79 27.99
N SER A 310 19.86 10.03 27.34
CA SER A 310 21.30 10.30 27.29
C SER A 310 21.68 11.40 26.30
N VAL A 311 20.78 11.73 25.37
CA VAL A 311 21.03 12.71 24.31
C VAL A 311 20.89 14.11 24.90
N ARG A 312 21.92 14.94 24.69
CA ARG A 312 21.87 16.37 25.03
C ARG A 312 20.92 17.08 24.05
N SER A 313 19.66 17.19 24.45
CA SER A 313 18.60 17.88 23.69
C SER A 313 18.25 19.23 24.31
N LEU A 314 17.81 20.14 23.45
CA LEU A 314 16.99 21.29 23.83
C LEU A 314 15.63 21.02 23.19
N GLU A 315 14.55 21.30 23.90
CA GLU A 315 13.19 20.99 23.45
C GLU A 315 12.27 22.19 23.59
N PHE A 316 11.23 22.19 22.78
CA PHE A 316 10.18 23.19 22.80
C PHE A 316 8.93 22.63 23.45
N GLN A 317 8.23 23.47 24.21
CA GLN A 317 6.92 23.07 24.76
C GLN A 317 5.80 23.07 23.70
N LYS A 318 6.02 23.73 22.56
CA LYS A 318 5.07 23.87 21.45
C LYS A 318 5.78 23.55 20.14
N ASP A 319 5.08 22.93 19.21
CA ASP A 319 5.61 22.62 17.87
C ASP A 319 5.61 23.83 16.93
N SER A 320 4.87 24.89 17.27
CA SER A 320 4.82 26.14 16.53
C SER A 320 4.24 27.30 17.36
N ILE A 321 4.36 28.53 16.85
CA ILE A 321 3.76 29.73 17.45
C ILE A 321 2.87 30.43 16.42
N ALA A 322 1.57 30.50 16.73
CA ALA A 322 0.57 31.17 15.90
C ALA A 322 0.12 32.49 16.53
N PHE A 323 0.39 33.60 15.87
CA PHE A 323 -0.06 34.93 16.31
C PHE A 323 -1.52 35.19 15.90
N GLY A 324 -2.06 34.44 14.94
CA GLY A 324 -3.42 34.61 14.43
C GLY A 324 -3.55 35.78 13.46
N LYS A 325 -4.78 36.25 13.28
CA LYS A 325 -5.11 37.35 12.35
C LYS A 325 -4.76 38.68 13.00
N LEU A 326 -3.78 39.38 12.42
CA LEU A 326 -3.40 40.74 12.78
C LEU A 326 -3.38 41.60 11.51
N ASP A 327 -3.87 42.83 11.64
CA ASP A 327 -3.81 43.81 10.56
C ASP A 327 -2.49 44.60 10.57
N TYR A 328 -2.17 45.23 9.43
CA TYR A 328 -1.00 46.09 9.30
C TYR A 328 -0.89 47.13 10.43
N GLY A 329 0.26 47.18 11.09
CA GLY A 329 0.57 48.13 12.18
C GLY A 329 0.20 47.65 13.58
N GLU A 330 -0.55 46.55 13.72
CA GLU A 330 -0.79 45.91 15.02
C GLU A 330 0.46 45.19 15.54
N LYS A 331 0.48 44.85 16.83
CA LYS A 331 1.55 44.07 17.46
C LYS A 331 0.93 43.03 18.38
N LYS A 332 1.48 41.83 18.37
CA LYS A 332 1.10 40.78 19.32
C LYS A 332 2.32 40.04 19.82
N ASP A 333 2.31 39.76 21.12
CA ASP A 333 3.34 39.01 21.81
C ASP A 333 2.80 37.62 22.15
N GLU A 334 3.63 36.60 21.93
CA GLU A 334 3.33 35.22 22.30
C GLU A 334 4.48 34.65 23.14
N VAL A 335 4.10 33.80 24.09
CA VAL A 335 5.01 33.19 25.05
C VAL A 335 5.44 31.81 24.56
N PHE A 336 6.74 31.56 24.71
CA PHE A 336 7.41 30.37 24.23
C PHE A 336 8.39 29.84 25.27
N THR A 337 8.35 28.55 25.57
CA THR A 337 9.22 27.93 26.58
C THR A 337 10.20 26.97 25.93
N ILE A 338 11.48 27.14 26.23
CA ILE A 338 12.54 26.19 25.92
C ILE A 338 12.91 25.39 27.16
N MET A 339 13.24 24.11 27.00
CA MET A 339 13.54 23.19 28.08
C MET A 339 14.83 22.42 27.80
N ALA A 340 15.65 22.22 28.84
CA ALA A 340 16.84 21.38 28.78
C ALA A 340 16.59 20.11 29.63
N PRO A 341 15.86 19.10 29.12
CA PRO A 341 15.29 18.04 29.95
C PRO A 341 16.35 17.12 30.57
N ASN A 342 17.40 16.79 29.81
CA ASN A 342 18.30 15.69 30.14
C ASN A 342 19.68 16.12 30.62
N TYR A 343 20.25 17.18 30.04
CA TYR A 343 21.61 17.67 30.32
C TYR A 343 21.66 19.20 30.26
N PRO A 344 22.67 19.85 30.87
CA PRO A 344 22.82 21.29 30.73
C PRO A 344 23.04 21.67 29.27
N VAL A 345 22.40 22.73 28.79
CA VAL A 345 22.53 23.20 27.41
C VAL A 345 22.97 24.66 27.40
N THR A 346 23.99 24.96 26.61
CA THR A 346 24.43 26.33 26.36
C THR A 346 23.79 26.84 25.09
N VAL A 347 22.94 27.86 25.21
CA VAL A 347 22.36 28.58 24.08
C VAL A 347 23.30 29.70 23.69
N SER A 348 23.82 29.65 22.47
CA SER A 348 24.79 30.60 21.94
C SER A 348 24.15 31.76 21.18
N LYS A 349 23.10 31.50 20.40
CA LYS A 349 22.38 32.49 19.59
C LYS A 349 20.92 32.11 19.46
N ILE A 350 20.06 33.12 19.33
CA ILE A 350 18.67 32.98 18.90
C ILE A 350 18.50 33.92 17.70
N LEU A 351 18.09 33.37 16.56
CA LEU A 351 18.03 34.04 15.27
C LEU A 351 16.60 34.01 14.75
N SER A 352 16.17 35.11 14.15
CA SER A 352 14.95 35.17 13.33
C SER A 352 15.34 35.48 11.90
N SER A 353 14.82 34.71 10.94
CA SER A 353 15.04 34.96 9.50
C SER A 353 14.16 36.09 8.95
N ASP A 354 13.14 36.50 9.69
CA ASP A 354 12.21 37.57 9.30
C ASP A 354 12.08 38.61 10.41
N PRO A 355 12.41 39.89 10.14
CA PRO A 355 12.38 40.95 11.15
C PRO A 355 10.97 41.22 11.71
N ARG A 356 9.90 40.75 11.05
CA ARG A 356 8.53 40.83 11.57
C ARG A 356 8.34 39.98 12.83
N PHE A 357 9.15 38.95 13.02
CA PHE A 357 9.16 38.10 14.20
C PHE A 357 10.43 38.37 15.01
N SER A 358 10.30 38.98 16.18
CA SER A 358 11.46 39.40 16.98
C SER A 358 11.34 38.91 18.42
N VAL A 359 12.44 38.45 19.01
CA VAL A 359 12.49 38.11 20.43
C VAL A 359 12.63 39.40 21.21
N VAL A 360 11.64 39.73 22.03
CA VAL A 360 11.59 40.98 22.81
C VAL A 360 11.91 40.77 24.29
N ASP A 361 11.81 39.54 24.79
CA ASP A 361 12.25 39.15 26.13
C ASP A 361 12.90 37.76 26.08
N PHE A 362 14.08 37.65 26.69
CA PHE A 362 14.85 36.42 26.80
C PHE A 362 14.64 35.69 28.13
N GLY A 363 13.73 36.14 29.00
CA GLY A 363 13.52 35.55 30.32
C GLY A 363 14.76 35.66 31.22
N GLY A 364 15.49 36.77 31.11
CA GLY A 364 16.79 37.01 31.74
C GLY A 364 17.80 37.64 30.78
N THR A 365 19.09 37.31 30.91
CA THR A 365 20.14 37.82 30.02
C THR A 365 20.03 37.25 28.60
N PRO A 366 20.23 38.04 27.55
CA PRO A 366 20.28 37.53 26.17
C PRO A 366 21.43 36.51 25.98
N PRO A 367 21.39 35.66 24.93
CA PRO A 367 22.48 34.74 24.63
C PRO A 367 23.84 35.45 24.50
N PRO A 368 24.95 34.82 24.94
CA PRO A 368 25.02 33.43 25.40
C PRO A 368 24.56 33.23 26.85
N PHE A 369 23.88 32.12 27.13
CA PHE A 369 23.54 31.70 28.49
C PHE A 369 23.51 30.17 28.61
N GLU A 370 23.63 29.67 29.84
CA GLU A 370 23.54 28.24 30.17
C GLU A 370 22.20 27.90 30.83
N MET A 371 21.64 26.76 30.45
CA MET A 371 20.44 26.18 31.04
C MET A 371 20.81 24.90 31.78
N PRO A 372 20.60 24.82 33.11
CA PRO A 372 20.79 23.60 33.88
C PRO A 372 19.85 22.46 33.43
N THR A 373 20.21 21.21 33.73
CA THR A 373 19.34 20.04 33.53
C THR A 373 17.99 20.22 34.22
N GLY A 374 16.91 19.86 33.52
CA GLY A 374 15.53 19.97 33.99
C GLY A 374 15.00 21.40 34.08
N SER A 375 15.78 22.41 33.68
CA SER A 375 15.33 23.80 33.71
C SER A 375 14.54 24.17 32.46
N SER A 376 13.61 25.10 32.66
CA SER A 376 12.82 25.72 31.59
C SER A 376 13.06 27.22 31.58
N ARG A 377 13.05 27.82 30.40
CA ARG A 377 13.20 29.26 30.22
C ARG A 377 12.13 29.80 29.28
N VAL A 378 11.47 30.85 29.73
CA VAL A 378 10.37 31.48 29.01
C VAL A 378 10.90 32.67 28.20
N LEU A 379 10.60 32.69 26.92
CA LEU A 379 10.94 33.71 25.94
C LEU A 379 9.64 34.37 25.43
N VAL A 380 9.72 35.63 25.03
CA VAL A 380 8.60 36.35 24.40
C VAL A 380 8.98 36.75 22.99
N ILE A 381 8.17 36.29 22.02
CA ILE A 381 8.32 36.63 20.61
C ILE A 381 7.20 37.59 20.23
N ARG A 382 7.55 38.69 19.57
CA ARG A 382 6.64 39.69 19.03
C ARG A 382 6.50 39.53 17.52
N PHE A 383 5.27 39.50 17.05
CA PHE A 383 4.94 39.66 15.63
C PHE A 383 4.48 41.09 15.35
N THR A 384 5.10 41.73 14.34
CA THR A 384 4.70 43.04 13.80
C THR A 384 4.53 42.91 12.28
N PRO A 385 3.29 42.73 11.77
CA PRO A 385 3.03 42.57 10.34
C PRO A 385 3.45 43.80 9.52
N ALA A 386 4.12 43.56 8.39
CA ALA A 386 4.43 44.59 7.39
C ALA A 386 3.28 44.80 6.39
N ASP A 387 2.32 43.88 6.33
CA ASP A 387 1.06 43.93 5.58
C ASP A 387 0.03 42.99 6.26
N SER A 388 -1.25 43.02 5.86
CA SER A 388 -2.28 42.13 6.44
C SER A 388 -2.19 40.66 5.96
N GLY A 389 -1.28 40.33 5.04
CA GLY A 389 -1.08 38.99 4.50
C GLY A 389 -0.39 38.02 5.44
N PHE A 390 -0.54 36.72 5.16
CA PHE A 390 0.09 35.67 5.96
C PHE A 390 1.61 35.74 5.87
N SER A 391 2.24 35.77 7.04
CA SER A 391 3.68 35.78 7.23
C SER A 391 4.08 34.53 7.98
N HIS A 392 5.13 33.87 7.51
CA HIS A 392 5.73 32.70 8.14
C HIS A 392 7.24 32.88 8.18
N SER A 393 7.84 32.45 9.27
CA SER A 393 9.28 32.44 9.50
C SER A 393 9.63 31.31 10.46
N GLU A 394 10.92 31.13 10.72
CA GLU A 394 11.41 30.26 11.78
C GLU A 394 12.25 31.05 12.77
N ILE A 395 12.17 30.68 14.05
CA ILE A 395 13.12 31.11 15.07
C ILE A 395 14.11 29.98 15.30
N THR A 396 15.38 30.21 14.97
CA THR A 396 16.47 29.24 15.14
C THR A 396 17.22 29.50 16.44
N ILE A 397 17.31 28.48 17.29
CA ILE A 397 18.15 28.48 18.49
C ILE A 397 19.40 27.67 18.21
N VAL A 398 20.57 28.29 18.37
CA VAL A 398 21.88 27.65 18.19
C VAL A 398 22.43 27.27 19.57
N HIS A 399 22.67 25.98 19.79
CA HIS A 399 23.12 25.46 21.09
C HIS A 399 24.14 24.32 20.93
N ASN A 400 24.71 23.85 22.04
CA ASN A 400 25.72 22.78 22.07
C ASN A 400 25.15 21.35 22.23
N GLY A 401 23.87 21.15 21.92
CA GLY A 401 23.22 19.84 21.94
C GLY A 401 23.44 19.08 20.63
N CYS A 402 22.88 17.87 20.54
CA CYS A 402 23.09 16.97 19.40
C CYS A 402 22.50 17.48 18.09
N ASN A 403 21.42 18.28 18.17
CA ASN A 403 20.95 19.11 17.08
C ASN A 403 21.40 20.55 17.37
N THR A 404 22.57 20.94 16.88
CA THR A 404 23.15 22.26 17.21
C THR A 404 22.28 23.46 16.80
N ARG A 405 21.26 23.21 15.97
CA ARG A 405 20.22 24.16 15.59
C ARG A 405 18.86 23.52 15.81
N LEU A 406 18.00 24.25 16.50
CA LEU A 406 16.61 23.87 16.72
C LEU A 406 15.73 25.01 16.24
N THR A 407 14.81 24.73 15.32
CA THR A 407 13.96 25.73 14.67
C THR A 407 12.50 25.56 15.10
N ILE A 408 11.84 26.65 15.49
CA ILE A 408 10.39 26.67 15.70
C ILE A 408 9.72 27.51 14.62
N PRO A 409 8.73 26.96 13.88
CA PRO A 409 7.95 27.74 12.93
C PRO A 409 7.05 28.73 13.66
N VAL A 410 7.04 29.97 13.15
CA VAL A 410 6.23 31.07 13.65
C VAL A 410 5.42 31.67 12.51
N ALA A 411 4.14 31.97 12.74
CA ALA A 411 3.31 32.58 11.71
C ALA A 411 2.20 33.48 12.26
N GLY A 412 1.78 34.43 11.44
CA GLY A 412 0.73 35.40 11.75
C GLY A 412 0.23 36.13 10.51
N GLY A 413 -0.87 36.89 10.64
CA GLY A 413 -1.51 37.58 9.52
C GLY A 413 -2.64 36.78 8.88
N HIS A 414 -3.22 37.28 7.79
CA HIS A 414 -4.41 36.68 7.17
C HIS A 414 -4.03 35.74 6.04
N ILE A 415 -4.33 34.43 6.19
CA ILE A 415 -4.15 33.40 5.14
C ILE A 415 -4.80 33.82 3.82
N SER A 416 -5.98 34.43 3.87
CA SER A 416 -6.71 34.83 2.65
C SER A 416 -6.33 36.19 2.08
N VAL A 417 -5.27 36.84 2.58
CA VAL A 417 -4.78 38.09 2.04
C VAL A 417 -3.44 37.80 1.38
N ARG A 418 -3.27 38.25 0.13
CA ARG A 418 -2.03 38.04 -0.63
C ARG A 418 -0.86 38.67 0.15
N PRO A 419 0.12 37.89 0.60
CA PRO A 419 1.28 38.44 1.29
C PRO A 419 2.22 39.12 0.30
N TYR A 420 3.00 40.08 0.77
CA TYR A 420 4.06 40.70 -0.05
C TYR A 420 5.11 39.68 -0.51
N THR A 421 5.47 38.76 0.38
CA THR A 421 6.40 37.65 0.10
C THR A 421 5.64 36.33 0.14
N LYS A 422 5.72 35.52 -0.93
CA LYS A 422 5.21 34.14 -0.90
C LYS A 422 6.02 33.32 0.11
N THR A 423 5.34 32.72 1.08
CA THR A 423 5.98 31.89 2.10
C THR A 423 5.87 30.40 1.78
N LEU A 424 4.72 29.95 1.28
CA LEU A 424 4.46 28.54 0.99
C LEU A 424 5.29 28.04 -0.19
N GLN A 425 5.95 26.90 -0.03
CA GLN A 425 6.76 26.23 -1.06
C GLN A 425 6.56 24.72 -1.03
N VAL A 426 6.66 24.05 -2.18
CA VAL A 426 6.68 22.59 -2.25
C VAL A 426 8.13 22.14 -2.06
N ALA A 427 8.41 21.42 -0.99
CA ALA A 427 9.76 20.94 -0.68
C ALA A 427 10.07 19.62 -1.42
N TYR A 428 9.07 18.75 -1.58
CA TYR A 428 9.23 17.49 -2.30
C TYR A 428 7.88 16.91 -2.75
N PRO A 429 7.77 16.29 -3.93
CA PRO A 429 8.69 16.40 -5.06
C PRO A 429 8.73 17.84 -5.59
N ASN A 430 9.94 18.32 -5.90
CA ASN A 430 10.15 19.69 -6.39
C ASN A 430 10.70 19.73 -7.83
N GLY A 431 10.78 18.56 -8.47
CA GLY A 431 10.95 18.38 -9.91
C GLY A 431 12.29 17.75 -10.31
N GLY A 432 12.31 17.17 -11.51
CA GLY A 432 13.40 16.32 -12.00
C GLY A 432 13.38 14.87 -11.49
N GLU A 433 12.51 14.53 -10.52
CA GLU A 433 12.38 13.16 -10.04
C GLU A 433 11.66 12.26 -11.05
N THR A 434 11.86 10.95 -10.89
CA THR A 434 11.18 9.91 -11.65
C THR A 434 10.56 8.93 -10.68
N PHE A 435 9.26 8.65 -10.81
CA PHE A 435 8.53 7.73 -9.94
C PHE A 435 7.90 6.59 -10.73
N GLY A 436 7.71 5.45 -10.08
CA GLY A 436 6.98 4.30 -10.64
C GLY A 436 5.49 4.34 -10.33
N PHE A 437 4.69 3.63 -11.13
CA PHE A 437 3.29 3.38 -10.80
C PHE A 437 3.13 2.70 -9.43
N GLY A 438 2.20 3.20 -8.62
CA GLY A 438 1.86 2.62 -7.33
C GLY A 438 2.89 2.85 -6.21
N GLU A 439 4.00 3.56 -6.50
CA GLU A 439 4.97 4.02 -5.52
C GLU A 439 4.30 5.01 -4.54
N THR A 440 4.63 4.90 -3.26
CA THR A 440 4.16 5.86 -2.24
C THR A 440 5.26 6.88 -1.99
N ILE A 441 4.96 8.14 -2.25
CA ILE A 441 5.87 9.27 -1.97
C ILE A 441 5.30 10.14 -0.85
N ASP A 442 6.16 10.76 -0.08
CA ASP A 442 5.76 11.68 0.98
C ASP A 442 5.84 13.12 0.46
N ILE A 443 4.71 13.72 0.10
CA ILE A 443 4.66 15.09 -0.40
C ILE A 443 4.97 16.03 0.77
N LYS A 444 5.96 16.90 0.65
CA LYS A 444 6.41 17.83 1.70
C LYS A 444 6.28 19.27 1.25
N TRP A 445 5.97 20.16 2.19
CA TRP A 445 5.89 21.59 1.94
C TRP A 445 6.44 22.40 3.13
N GLU A 446 6.87 23.61 2.85
CA GLU A 446 7.39 24.58 3.82
C GLU A 446 6.58 25.88 3.74
N GLY A 447 6.73 26.77 4.72
CA GLY A 447 6.06 28.08 4.68
C GLY A 447 4.67 28.14 5.31
N ALA A 448 4.28 27.10 6.06
CA ALA A 448 3.04 26.98 6.82
C ALA A 448 3.33 26.41 8.22
N LEU A 449 2.35 26.43 9.13
CA LEU A 449 2.49 25.78 10.44
C LEU A 449 2.11 24.29 10.35
N PRO A 450 2.69 23.39 11.17
CA PRO A 450 2.34 21.96 11.17
C PRO A 450 0.84 21.67 11.37
N GLN A 451 0.14 22.49 12.14
CA GLN A 451 -1.30 22.35 12.36
C GLN A 451 -2.18 22.88 11.21
N ASP A 452 -1.59 23.60 10.25
CA ASP A 452 -2.37 24.14 9.13
C ASP A 452 -2.80 22.99 8.21
N THR A 453 -4.04 23.08 7.76
CA THR A 453 -4.60 22.09 6.84
C THR A 453 -4.29 22.49 5.40
N MET A 454 -3.95 21.53 4.57
CA MET A 454 -3.54 21.73 3.19
C MET A 454 -4.39 20.90 2.23
N ARG A 455 -4.73 21.52 1.11
CA ARG A 455 -5.21 20.85 -0.09
C ARG A 455 -4.05 20.52 -1.00
N LEU A 456 -3.99 19.26 -1.41
CA LEU A 456 -3.00 18.72 -2.33
C LEU A 456 -3.70 18.29 -3.62
N GLU A 457 -3.10 18.68 -4.73
CA GLU A 457 -3.57 18.34 -6.07
C GLU A 457 -2.34 18.02 -6.95
N TYR A 458 -2.53 17.19 -7.97
CA TYR A 458 -1.50 16.94 -8.97
C TYR A 458 -2.00 17.21 -10.38
N SER A 459 -1.09 17.59 -11.27
CA SER A 459 -1.34 17.73 -12.71
C SER A 459 -0.47 16.75 -13.47
N ASN A 460 -0.96 16.30 -14.64
CA ASN A 460 -0.20 15.50 -15.60
C ASN A 460 -0.18 16.14 -16.99
N ASP A 461 -0.51 17.43 -17.09
CA ASP A 461 -0.69 18.19 -18.34
C ASP A 461 -0.04 19.58 -18.27
N HIS A 462 1.13 19.68 -17.61
CA HIS A 462 1.85 20.95 -17.40
C HIS A 462 1.04 21.98 -16.60
N SER A 463 0.39 21.54 -15.52
CA SER A 463 -0.41 22.41 -14.64
C SER A 463 -1.63 23.05 -15.31
N ALA A 464 -2.11 22.50 -16.44
CA ALA A 464 -3.30 23.00 -17.13
C ALA A 464 -4.59 22.55 -16.41
N THR A 465 -4.64 21.29 -15.98
CA THR A 465 -5.71 20.74 -15.14
C THR A 465 -5.15 20.11 -13.86
N TRP A 466 -5.95 20.18 -12.79
CA TRP A 466 -5.56 19.72 -11.46
C TRP A 466 -6.50 18.62 -10.99
N LYS A 467 -5.91 17.52 -10.54
CA LYS A 467 -6.59 16.34 -9.99
C LYS A 467 -6.41 16.34 -8.48
N PHE A 468 -7.51 16.11 -7.78
CA PHE A 468 -7.57 16.12 -6.32
C PHE A 468 -6.78 14.94 -5.71
N ILE A 469 -6.00 15.21 -4.66
CA ILE A 469 -5.39 14.20 -3.80
C ILE A 469 -6.11 14.17 -2.45
N THR A 470 -6.08 15.29 -1.72
CA THR A 470 -6.67 15.43 -0.37
C THR A 470 -6.85 16.89 -0.01
N ASP A 471 -7.66 17.20 0.99
CA ASP A 471 -7.79 18.51 1.64
C ASP A 471 -7.65 18.47 3.16
N THR A 472 -7.09 17.38 3.69
CA THR A 472 -6.88 17.17 5.14
C THR A 472 -5.41 17.02 5.51
N ALA A 473 -4.50 17.31 4.59
CA ALA A 473 -3.07 17.14 4.83
C ALA A 473 -2.56 18.14 5.89
N THR A 474 -1.78 17.66 6.85
CA THR A 474 -1.23 18.44 7.98
C THR A 474 0.21 17.98 8.25
N ASN A 475 0.85 18.49 9.32
CA ASN A 475 2.19 18.12 9.76
C ASN A 475 3.30 18.40 8.73
N LEU A 476 3.04 19.26 7.74
CA LEU A 476 3.97 19.62 6.66
C LEU A 476 4.34 18.48 5.70
N HIS A 477 3.66 17.33 5.79
CA HIS A 477 3.87 16.22 4.88
C HIS A 477 2.60 15.38 4.64
N TYR A 478 2.53 14.65 3.54
CA TYR A 478 1.42 13.75 3.23
C TYR A 478 1.86 12.55 2.39
N PRO A 479 1.68 11.31 2.89
CA PRO A 479 1.97 10.11 2.11
C PRO A 479 0.93 9.92 1.00
N TRP A 480 1.37 9.98 -0.25
CA TRP A 480 0.55 9.82 -1.43
C TRP A 480 1.00 8.64 -2.29
N ARG A 481 0.06 7.76 -2.62
CA ARG A 481 0.29 6.65 -3.55
C ARG A 481 0.04 7.09 -4.98
N ILE A 482 1.06 7.03 -5.82
CA ILE A 482 1.04 7.54 -7.19
C ILE A 482 0.08 6.73 -8.07
N PRO A 483 -0.88 7.38 -8.75
CA PRO A 483 -1.84 6.71 -9.62
C PRO A 483 -1.18 6.20 -10.91
N PRO A 484 -1.76 5.19 -11.59
CA PRO A 484 -1.21 4.58 -12.81
C PRO A 484 -1.45 5.46 -14.05
N VAL A 485 -0.92 6.68 -14.04
CA VAL A 485 -1.04 7.66 -15.13
C VAL A 485 0.37 7.97 -15.63
N ALA A 486 0.72 7.48 -16.83
CA ALA A 486 2.01 7.78 -17.44
C ALA A 486 2.08 9.27 -17.84
N GLY A 487 3.21 9.91 -17.58
CA GLY A 487 3.40 11.31 -17.92
C GLY A 487 4.83 11.78 -17.66
N THR A 488 5.30 12.70 -18.49
CA THR A 488 6.64 13.30 -18.39
C THR A 488 6.62 14.69 -17.75
N SER A 489 5.43 15.19 -17.42
CA SER A 489 5.20 16.61 -17.10
C SER A 489 4.25 16.77 -15.93
N LEU A 490 4.58 16.12 -14.80
CA LEU A 490 3.76 16.18 -13.61
C LEU A 490 4.17 17.32 -12.69
N SER A 491 3.18 17.85 -11.98
CA SER A 491 3.36 18.91 -11.00
C SER A 491 2.48 18.66 -9.79
N ILE A 492 2.91 19.11 -8.61
CA ILE A 492 2.10 19.09 -7.39
C ILE A 492 1.77 20.52 -7.01
N ARG A 493 0.52 20.75 -6.61
CA ARG A 493 0.05 21.98 -6.00
C ARG A 493 -0.33 21.71 -4.56
N VAL A 494 0.21 22.54 -3.68
CA VAL A 494 -0.09 22.56 -2.25
C VAL A 494 -0.78 23.89 -1.94
N THR A 495 -1.94 23.85 -1.28
CA THR A 495 -2.77 25.04 -1.00
C THR A 495 -3.19 25.07 0.46
N GLN A 496 -2.85 26.12 1.21
CA GLN A 496 -3.16 26.26 2.63
C GLN A 496 -4.63 26.65 2.85
N ILE A 497 -5.45 25.73 3.34
CA ILE A 497 -6.88 25.99 3.55
C ILE A 497 -7.17 26.54 4.95
N ARG A 498 -8.21 27.38 5.06
CA ARG A 498 -8.67 27.87 6.37
C ARG A 498 -9.15 26.70 7.25
N PRO A 499 -8.78 26.66 8.54
CA PRO A 499 -9.48 25.81 9.50
C PRO A 499 -10.96 26.21 9.53
N ASN A 500 -11.85 25.27 9.22
CA ASN A 500 -13.31 25.39 9.18
C ASN A 500 -13.94 26.24 8.04
N SER A 501 -14.76 25.54 7.24
CA SER A 501 -15.93 25.96 6.43
C SER A 501 -15.73 26.49 5.01
N TYR A 502 -16.25 25.71 4.04
CA TYR A 502 -16.97 26.20 2.84
C TYR A 502 -18.07 27.18 3.33
N THR A 503 -18.34 28.36 2.79
CA THR A 503 -18.22 28.93 1.44
C THR A 503 -17.74 30.40 1.50
N PRO A 504 -17.19 30.98 0.41
CA PRO A 504 -16.91 32.43 0.30
C PRO A 504 -18.18 33.29 0.13
N GLU A 505 -19.35 32.74 0.47
CA GLU A 505 -20.65 33.40 0.34
C GLU A 505 -20.88 34.29 1.56
N VAL A 506 -20.91 35.61 1.35
CA VAL A 506 -21.04 36.57 2.45
C VAL A 506 -22.51 36.78 2.81
N VAL A 507 -23.38 36.88 1.80
CA VAL A 507 -24.80 37.20 1.99
C VAL A 507 -25.68 36.57 0.91
N VAL A 508 -26.81 35.99 1.32
CA VAL A 508 -27.91 35.57 0.43
C VAL A 508 -29.15 36.44 0.67
N MET A 509 -29.64 37.08 -0.38
CA MET A 509 -30.87 37.89 -0.34
C MET A 509 -31.97 37.25 -1.20
N PRO A 510 -33.01 36.67 -0.59
CA PRO A 510 -34.16 36.15 -1.34
C PRO A 510 -35.11 37.28 -1.79
N LYS A 511 -35.94 36.99 -2.79
CA LYS A 511 -36.99 37.86 -3.36
C LYS A 511 -36.51 39.16 -4.01
N CYS A 512 -35.32 39.20 -4.62
CA CYS A 512 -34.78 40.40 -5.28
C CYS A 512 -34.90 40.34 -6.82
N LEU A 513 -35.44 41.40 -7.44
CA LEU A 513 -35.64 41.53 -8.89
C LEU A 513 -34.56 42.38 -9.58
N ALA A 514 -33.97 43.33 -8.88
CA ALA A 514 -32.92 44.19 -9.41
C ALA A 514 -32.00 44.64 -8.27
N TYR A 515 -30.79 45.04 -8.61
CA TYR A 515 -29.80 45.54 -7.68
C TYR A 515 -28.98 46.69 -8.29
N SER A 516 -28.36 47.50 -7.46
CA SER A 516 -27.42 48.54 -7.85
C SER A 516 -26.49 48.89 -6.68
N TRP A 517 -25.19 48.94 -6.95
CA TRP A 517 -24.16 49.27 -5.96
C TRP A 517 -24.12 50.76 -5.62
N SER A 518 -23.88 51.08 -4.35
CA SER A 518 -23.43 52.42 -3.99
C SER A 518 -22.01 52.67 -4.48
N LYS A 519 -21.68 53.93 -4.78
CA LYS A 519 -20.34 54.34 -5.24
C LYS A 519 -19.18 53.83 -4.37
N ASP A 520 -19.40 53.77 -3.05
CA ASP A 520 -18.39 53.32 -2.08
C ASP A 520 -18.30 51.79 -1.94
N GLY A 521 -19.15 51.02 -2.63
CA GLY A 521 -19.23 49.56 -2.55
C GLY A 521 -19.73 49.02 -1.22
N LYS A 522 -20.10 49.87 -0.25
CA LYS A 522 -20.50 49.45 1.09
C LYS A 522 -21.99 49.13 1.20
N ARG A 523 -22.80 49.60 0.25
CA ARG A 523 -24.25 49.49 0.28
C ARG A 523 -24.80 48.97 -1.03
N LEU A 524 -25.91 48.25 -0.93
CA LEU A 524 -26.61 47.69 -2.07
C LEU A 524 -28.07 48.13 -2.06
N LEU A 525 -28.52 48.74 -3.14
CA LEU A 525 -29.93 49.03 -3.39
C LEU A 525 -30.55 47.85 -4.12
N THR A 526 -31.65 47.29 -3.61
CA THR A 526 -32.38 46.19 -4.27
C THR A 526 -33.87 46.51 -4.40
N MET A 527 -34.49 45.97 -5.43
CA MET A 527 -35.95 45.95 -5.60
C MET A 527 -36.47 44.57 -5.24
N THR A 528 -37.41 44.45 -4.29
CA THR A 528 -37.94 43.14 -3.87
C THR A 528 -39.31 42.82 -4.48
N THR A 529 -39.66 41.54 -4.53
CA THR A 529 -41.00 41.05 -4.93
C THR A 529 -42.02 41.10 -3.79
N ASP A 530 -41.73 41.81 -2.69
CA ASP A 530 -42.63 41.89 -1.54
C ASP A 530 -43.88 42.71 -1.88
N PRO A 531 -45.03 42.47 -1.20
CA PRO A 531 -46.29 43.19 -1.47
C PRO A 531 -46.16 44.72 -1.39
N ASP A 532 -45.20 45.21 -0.60
CA ASP A 532 -44.98 46.63 -0.35
C ASP A 532 -44.29 47.36 -1.51
N SER A 533 -43.82 46.64 -2.54
CA SER A 533 -43.13 47.20 -3.73
C SER A 533 -42.04 48.23 -3.35
N ALA A 534 -41.20 47.90 -2.37
CA ALA A 534 -40.21 48.81 -1.80
C ALA A 534 -38.81 48.58 -2.37
N ALA A 535 -38.05 49.66 -2.53
CA ALA A 535 -36.61 49.59 -2.74
C ALA A 535 -35.93 49.51 -1.37
N LYS A 536 -35.06 48.54 -1.15
CA LYS A 536 -34.36 48.33 0.12
C LYS A 536 -32.87 48.62 -0.06
N ILE A 537 -32.27 49.31 0.90
CA ILE A 537 -30.82 49.54 0.94
C ILE A 537 -30.23 48.68 2.05
N TYR A 538 -29.22 47.89 1.71
CA TYR A 538 -28.54 46.96 2.60
C TYR A 538 -27.10 47.39 2.84
N TYR A 539 -26.55 47.02 3.98
CA TYR A 539 -25.10 46.91 4.14
C TYR A 539 -24.61 45.66 3.39
N ALA A 540 -23.72 45.85 2.42
CA ALA A 540 -23.27 44.76 1.55
C ALA A 540 -22.53 43.65 2.32
N ALA A 541 -21.74 44.03 3.33
CA ALA A 541 -20.96 43.10 4.14
C ALA A 541 -21.79 42.20 5.07
N THR A 542 -22.97 42.67 5.53
CA THR A 542 -23.75 41.95 6.55
C THR A 542 -25.12 41.50 6.06
N GLY A 543 -25.57 42.00 4.91
CA GLY A 543 -26.92 41.74 4.40
C GLY A 543 -28.03 42.37 5.24
N GLN A 544 -27.69 43.24 6.18
CA GLN A 544 -28.69 43.92 7.02
C GLN A 544 -29.31 45.09 6.28
N VAL A 545 -30.65 45.19 6.35
CA VAL A 545 -31.40 46.32 5.79
C VAL A 545 -31.06 47.57 6.61
N GLN A 546 -30.56 48.61 5.93
CA GLN A 546 -30.33 49.91 6.52
C GLN A 546 -31.62 50.74 6.58
N TYR A 547 -32.34 50.81 5.45
CA TYR A 547 -33.68 51.41 5.36
C TYR A 547 -34.39 51.02 4.05
N SER A 548 -35.70 51.25 4.02
CA SER A 548 -36.57 50.99 2.86
C SER A 548 -37.13 52.30 2.31
N ILE A 549 -37.23 52.39 0.99
CA ILE A 549 -37.85 53.46 0.23
C ILE A 549 -39.12 52.90 -0.40
N TYR A 550 -40.27 53.44 -0.04
CA TYR A 550 -41.55 53.06 -0.65
C TYR A 550 -42.43 54.30 -0.83
N THR A 551 -43.32 54.23 -1.81
CA THR A 551 -44.34 55.27 -2.04
C THR A 551 -45.71 54.62 -1.97
N LYS A 552 -46.61 55.15 -1.14
CA LYS A 552 -47.93 54.57 -0.92
C LYS A 552 -48.74 54.56 -2.22
N GLY A 553 -49.16 53.38 -2.67
CA GLY A 553 -50.07 53.20 -3.80
C GLY A 553 -49.45 53.22 -5.20
N LEU A 554 -48.11 53.17 -5.32
CA LEU A 554 -47.43 53.05 -6.62
C LEU A 554 -46.49 51.83 -6.60
N ALA A 555 -46.48 51.02 -7.67
CA ALA A 555 -45.61 49.85 -7.77
C ALA A 555 -44.22 50.25 -8.29
N LEU A 556 -43.17 49.83 -7.59
CA LEU A 556 -41.79 50.07 -8.00
C LEU A 556 -41.43 49.22 -9.22
N THR A 557 -40.95 49.87 -10.27
CA THR A 557 -40.65 49.23 -11.56
C THR A 557 -39.17 49.23 -11.90
N ASN A 558 -38.39 50.18 -11.35
CA ASN A 558 -36.96 50.27 -11.61
C ASN A 558 -36.21 50.98 -10.48
N ILE A 559 -34.93 50.67 -10.33
CA ILE A 559 -34.02 51.28 -9.35
C ILE A 559 -32.67 51.55 -9.97
N CYS A 560 -32.01 52.62 -9.55
CA CYS A 560 -30.64 52.91 -9.96
C CYS A 560 -29.94 53.76 -8.90
N TRP A 561 -28.72 53.38 -8.54
CA TRP A 561 -27.82 54.24 -7.78
C TRP A 561 -27.00 55.08 -8.75
N HIS A 562 -26.84 56.36 -8.45
CA HIS A 562 -26.00 57.22 -9.26
C HIS A 562 -24.52 56.79 -9.12
N PRO A 563 -23.78 56.60 -10.24
CA PRO A 563 -22.42 56.06 -10.19
C PRO A 563 -21.43 56.99 -9.46
N ASP A 564 -21.58 58.31 -9.63
CA ASP A 564 -20.61 59.28 -9.10
C ASP A 564 -21.07 60.07 -7.86
N SER A 565 -22.29 59.88 -7.36
CA SER A 565 -22.88 60.71 -6.29
C SER A 565 -23.70 59.90 -5.27
N GLY A 566 -23.99 60.49 -4.12
CA GLY A 566 -24.87 59.93 -3.09
C GLY A 566 -26.37 60.04 -3.43
N TYR A 567 -26.75 59.78 -4.67
CA TYR A 567 -28.15 59.89 -5.10
C TYR A 567 -28.70 58.55 -5.59
N VAL A 568 -29.97 58.31 -5.30
CA VAL A 568 -30.69 57.11 -5.72
C VAL A 568 -31.93 57.54 -6.49
N ALA A 569 -32.21 56.87 -7.60
CA ALA A 569 -33.46 57.01 -8.34
C ALA A 569 -34.32 55.75 -8.18
N THR A 570 -35.61 55.95 -7.94
CA THR A 570 -36.61 54.89 -7.90
C THR A 570 -37.77 55.26 -8.82
N GLU A 571 -38.11 54.38 -9.74
CA GLU A 571 -39.18 54.59 -10.72
C GLU A 571 -40.41 53.77 -10.34
N PHE A 572 -41.58 54.41 -10.36
CA PHE A 572 -42.86 53.83 -9.98
C PHE A 572 -43.89 53.92 -11.10
N ASP A 573 -44.68 52.86 -11.29
CA ASP A 573 -45.75 52.68 -12.28
C ASP A 573 -45.37 53.09 -13.71
N LYS A 574 -44.07 53.08 -14.05
CA LYS A 574 -43.51 53.57 -15.33
C LYS A 574 -43.86 55.04 -15.65
N LYS A 575 -44.43 55.77 -14.67
CA LYS A 575 -44.98 57.12 -14.82
C LYS A 575 -44.29 58.16 -13.92
N THR A 576 -43.63 57.72 -12.86
CA THR A 576 -43.05 58.61 -11.84
C THR A 576 -41.64 58.19 -11.44
N THR A 577 -40.66 59.06 -11.58
CA THR A 577 -39.29 58.85 -11.08
C THR A 577 -39.04 59.76 -9.87
N ILE A 578 -38.57 59.19 -8.77
CA ILE A 578 -38.23 59.94 -7.56
C ILE A 578 -36.73 59.84 -7.30
N PHE A 579 -36.11 60.98 -7.03
CA PHE A 579 -34.71 61.07 -6.64
C PHE A 579 -34.58 61.30 -5.13
N TRP A 580 -33.66 60.57 -4.53
CA TRP A 580 -33.40 60.53 -3.10
C TRP A 580 -31.94 60.85 -2.85
N ASN A 581 -31.67 61.61 -1.80
CA ASN A 581 -30.33 61.70 -1.25
C ASN A 581 -30.10 60.52 -0.31
N ASP A 582 -29.09 59.71 -0.60
CA ASP A 582 -28.81 58.45 0.11
C ASP A 582 -28.38 58.69 1.57
N THR A 583 -27.73 59.81 1.83
CA THR A 583 -27.11 60.13 3.12
C THR A 583 -28.14 60.77 4.06
N THR A 584 -28.88 61.76 3.56
CA THR A 584 -29.92 62.46 4.33
C THR A 584 -31.26 61.73 4.32
N ARG A 585 -31.43 60.73 3.44
CA ARG A 585 -32.68 59.98 3.20
C ARG A 585 -33.85 60.87 2.76
N LYS A 586 -33.57 62.11 2.38
CA LYS A 586 -34.61 63.05 1.96
C LYS A 586 -34.92 62.87 0.48
N LYS A 587 -36.21 62.83 0.19
CA LYS A 587 -36.74 62.98 -1.15
C LYS A 587 -36.36 64.36 -1.69
N MET A 588 -35.75 64.40 -2.86
CA MET A 588 -35.26 65.64 -3.47
C MET A 588 -36.25 66.17 -4.49
N ILE A 589 -36.52 65.39 -5.53
CA ILE A 589 -37.39 65.78 -6.64
C ILE A 589 -38.24 64.60 -7.08
N THR A 590 -39.51 64.89 -7.38
CA THR A 590 -40.43 63.95 -8.05
C THR A 590 -40.58 64.41 -9.47
N TRP A 591 -40.40 63.48 -10.39
CA TRP A 591 -40.66 63.71 -11.79
C TRP A 591 -41.81 62.81 -12.23
N LYS A 592 -42.85 63.41 -12.83
CA LYS A 592 -44.00 62.69 -13.39
C LYS A 592 -44.01 62.91 -14.89
N TYR A 593 -44.12 61.83 -15.68
CA TYR A 593 -44.27 61.91 -17.12
C TYR A 593 -45.70 62.37 -17.47
N GLY A 594 -45.83 63.33 -18.39
CA GLY A 594 -47.13 63.91 -18.79
C GLY A 594 -47.82 63.24 -19.98
N PHE A 595 -47.38 62.05 -20.41
CA PHE A 595 -47.92 61.38 -21.60
C PHE A 595 -48.83 60.21 -21.23
N ASP A 596 -50.08 60.27 -21.69
CA ASP A 596 -51.16 59.33 -21.35
C ASP A 596 -51.40 58.23 -22.40
N ARG A 597 -50.47 57.99 -23.34
CA ARG A 597 -50.70 57.01 -24.41
C ARG A 597 -49.60 55.95 -24.55
N VAL A 598 -50.04 54.71 -24.31
CA VAL A 598 -49.51 53.40 -24.68
C VAL A 598 -48.47 52.77 -23.74
N GLU A 599 -48.89 51.64 -23.16
CA GLU A 599 -48.12 50.63 -22.43
C GLU A 599 -46.88 50.16 -23.22
N ARG A 600 -45.71 50.73 -22.94
CA ARG A 600 -44.42 50.11 -23.30
C ARG A 600 -43.43 50.30 -22.15
N ASN A 601 -42.64 49.26 -21.87
CA ASN A 601 -41.69 49.17 -20.76
C ASN A 601 -40.48 50.10 -20.99
N GLY A 602 -40.55 51.36 -20.54
CA GLY A 602 -39.40 52.26 -20.45
C GLY A 602 -38.65 52.08 -19.12
N LYS A 603 -37.33 52.37 -19.12
CA LYS A 603 -36.46 52.41 -17.93
C LYS A 603 -35.89 53.83 -17.81
N ALA A 604 -35.75 54.40 -16.62
CA ALA A 604 -34.84 55.53 -16.38
C ALA A 604 -33.46 55.02 -15.91
N VAL A 605 -32.35 55.53 -16.47
CA VAL A 605 -30.97 55.12 -16.11
C VAL A 605 -30.09 56.36 -15.97
N PHE A 606 -29.25 56.40 -14.93
CA PHE A 606 -28.21 57.44 -14.81
C PHE A 606 -27.08 57.19 -15.82
N ILE A 607 -26.64 58.26 -16.50
CA ILE A 607 -25.42 58.26 -17.31
C ILE A 607 -24.31 58.98 -16.51
N ARG A 608 -23.03 58.65 -16.77
CA ARG A 608 -21.87 59.43 -16.30
C ARG A 608 -22.09 60.94 -16.51
N ASP A 609 -21.50 61.74 -15.61
CA ASP A 609 -21.54 63.22 -15.57
C ASP A 609 -22.82 63.88 -15.02
N GLY A 610 -23.60 63.19 -14.19
CA GLY A 610 -24.73 63.83 -13.49
C GLY A 610 -25.98 63.97 -14.35
N HIS A 611 -26.17 63.07 -15.31
CA HIS A 611 -27.26 63.10 -16.28
C HIS A 611 -28.20 61.91 -16.09
N VAL A 612 -29.50 62.14 -16.27
CA VAL A 612 -30.52 61.08 -16.24
C VAL A 612 -31.06 60.89 -17.66
N LEU A 613 -30.99 59.65 -18.15
CA LEU A 613 -31.59 59.25 -19.41
C LEU A 613 -32.99 58.69 -19.17
N ASP A 614 -33.97 59.22 -19.88
CA ASP A 614 -35.30 58.61 -20.00
C ASP A 614 -35.44 57.97 -21.39
N PHE A 615 -35.61 56.65 -21.39
CA PHE A 615 -35.72 55.86 -22.61
C PHE A 615 -37.02 56.10 -23.40
N TYR A 616 -38.09 56.62 -22.78
CA TYR A 616 -39.36 56.85 -23.49
C TYR A 616 -39.33 58.15 -24.29
N SER A 617 -38.78 59.22 -23.69
CA SER A 617 -38.79 60.54 -24.30
C SER A 617 -37.55 60.84 -25.16
N ARG A 618 -36.52 59.96 -25.12
CA ARG A 618 -35.21 60.13 -25.80
C ARG A 618 -34.46 61.41 -25.39
N TYR A 619 -34.84 62.03 -24.27
CA TYR A 619 -34.16 63.20 -23.72
C TYR A 619 -33.18 62.81 -22.62
N ILE A 620 -32.11 63.59 -22.52
CA ILE A 620 -31.20 63.58 -21.37
C ILE A 620 -31.51 64.78 -20.51
N TYR A 621 -31.62 64.56 -19.22
CA TYR A 621 -31.84 65.62 -18.26
C TYR A 621 -30.54 65.86 -17.50
N THR A 622 -29.99 67.06 -17.63
CA THR A 622 -28.89 67.54 -16.77
C THR A 622 -29.43 67.88 -15.40
N TYR A 623 -28.91 67.25 -14.36
CA TYR A 623 -29.17 67.69 -13.00
C TYR A 623 -28.58 69.10 -12.77
N PRO A 624 -29.37 70.10 -12.37
CA PRO A 624 -28.84 71.41 -12.00
C PRO A 624 -28.11 71.26 -10.66
N GLN A 625 -26.83 71.63 -10.61
CA GLN A 625 -26.03 71.63 -9.37
C GLN A 625 -26.47 72.70 -8.33
N GLY A 626 -27.77 73.00 -8.20
CA GLY A 626 -28.27 73.95 -7.21
C GLY A 626 -29.78 73.98 -7.05
N GLY A 627 -30.22 73.77 -5.81
CA GLY A 627 -31.52 74.21 -5.29
C GLY A 627 -32.72 73.27 -5.50
N VAL A 628 -33.42 72.97 -4.42
CA VAL A 628 -34.76 72.35 -4.41
C VAL A 628 -35.71 73.28 -5.17
N ASN A 629 -36.16 72.88 -6.37
CA ASN A 629 -37.08 73.56 -7.33
C ASN A 629 -36.48 74.08 -8.65
N SER A 630 -35.29 73.67 -9.08
CA SER A 630 -34.84 73.95 -10.46
C SER A 630 -35.48 72.96 -11.45
N LYS A 631 -36.18 73.48 -12.48
CA LYS A 631 -36.67 72.68 -13.61
C LYS A 631 -35.47 72.04 -14.32
N LEU A 632 -35.49 70.72 -14.49
CA LEU A 632 -34.56 70.02 -15.38
C LEU A 632 -34.82 70.50 -16.81
N ASN A 633 -33.87 71.22 -17.41
CA ASN A 633 -33.94 71.55 -18.83
C ASN A 633 -33.54 70.31 -19.64
N PRO A 634 -34.32 69.89 -20.65
CA PRO A 634 -33.92 68.79 -21.51
C PRO A 634 -32.67 69.21 -22.28
N VAL A 635 -31.57 68.48 -22.07
CA VAL A 635 -30.42 68.52 -22.97
C VAL A 635 -30.72 67.48 -24.05
N LYS A 636 -30.92 67.97 -25.27
CA LYS A 636 -31.22 67.11 -26.41
C LYS A 636 -30.05 66.15 -26.68
N ASN A 637 -30.38 64.85 -26.66
CA ASN A 637 -29.77 63.68 -27.32
C ASN A 637 -28.34 63.24 -26.94
N ILE A 638 -28.24 62.06 -26.32
CA ILE A 638 -27.18 61.04 -26.57
C ILE A 638 -27.90 59.69 -26.72
N ILE A 639 -27.48 58.89 -27.69
CA ILE A 639 -28.02 57.57 -28.00
C ILE A 639 -27.27 56.51 -27.21
N PHE A 640 -27.98 55.63 -26.48
CA PHE A 640 -27.42 54.35 -26.07
C PHE A 640 -28.43 53.20 -26.03
N ASN A 641 -27.86 52.05 -26.38
CA ASN A 641 -28.26 50.65 -26.23
C ASN A 641 -29.27 50.08 -27.24
N ILE A 642 -28.74 49.21 -28.10
CA ILE A 642 -29.45 48.43 -29.10
C ILE A 642 -30.16 47.30 -28.35
N ASN A 643 -31.47 47.46 -28.14
CA ASN A 643 -32.40 46.34 -28.13
C ASN A 643 -33.36 46.58 -29.31
N THR A 644 -33.12 45.82 -30.36
CA THR A 644 -33.89 45.53 -31.59
C THR A 644 -35.13 46.37 -31.98
N ILE A 645 -35.19 46.64 -33.29
CA ILE A 645 -36.34 46.94 -34.18
C ILE A 645 -36.67 48.42 -34.44
N ILE A 646 -36.29 48.91 -35.63
CA ILE A 646 -37.17 49.77 -36.44
C ILE A 646 -37.39 49.11 -37.80
N ASN A 647 -38.61 48.62 -37.96
CA ASN A 647 -39.17 48.19 -39.23
C ASN A 647 -39.41 49.45 -40.10
N GLN A 648 -38.50 49.77 -41.02
CA GLN A 648 -38.76 50.75 -42.08
C GLN A 648 -38.81 50.04 -43.43
N LYS A 649 -40.06 49.74 -43.85
CA LYS A 649 -40.66 49.76 -45.20
C LYS A 649 -39.88 49.34 -46.48
N ASN A 650 -38.61 48.96 -46.43
CA ASN A 650 -37.74 48.80 -47.60
C ASN A 650 -37.17 47.39 -47.80
N GLY A 651 -37.69 46.36 -47.12
CA GLY A 651 -37.41 44.96 -47.50
C GLY A 651 -35.97 44.47 -47.31
N LEU A 652 -35.13 45.14 -46.51
CA LEU A 652 -33.79 44.66 -46.16
C LEU A 652 -33.84 43.76 -44.91
N LYS A 653 -33.23 42.58 -45.00
CA LYS A 653 -33.45 41.41 -44.13
C LYS A 653 -32.40 41.22 -43.02
N TYR A 654 -31.71 42.28 -42.60
CA TYR A 654 -30.64 42.21 -41.60
C TYR A 654 -30.72 43.36 -40.59
N ASP A 655 -30.39 43.06 -39.32
CA ASP A 655 -30.19 44.07 -38.28
C ASP A 655 -29.01 44.98 -38.66
N THR A 656 -29.03 46.24 -38.25
CA THR A 656 -27.94 47.19 -38.55
C THR A 656 -27.59 47.98 -37.31
N MET A 657 -26.30 48.25 -37.14
CA MET A 657 -25.80 49.14 -36.09
C MET A 657 -25.67 50.55 -36.65
N GLN A 658 -26.17 51.53 -35.90
CA GLN A 658 -26.15 52.95 -36.26
C GLN A 658 -25.49 53.76 -35.15
N VAL A 659 -24.64 54.71 -35.52
CA VAL A 659 -23.98 55.64 -34.59
C VAL A 659 -24.40 57.06 -34.93
N PHE A 660 -24.62 57.87 -33.90
CA PHE A 660 -25.04 59.25 -34.05
C PHE A 660 -24.20 60.17 -33.15
N GLU A 661 -23.94 61.38 -33.64
CA GLU A 661 -23.25 62.44 -32.93
C GLU A 661 -24.20 63.20 -32.01
N LYS A 662 -23.63 63.68 -30.91
CA LYS A 662 -24.29 64.60 -29.98
C LYS A 662 -24.42 65.99 -30.62
N ASP A 663 -25.49 66.22 -31.39
CA ASP A 663 -25.86 67.56 -31.88
C ASP A 663 -27.16 68.05 -31.19
N PRO A 664 -27.10 69.12 -30.36
CA PRO A 664 -28.27 69.66 -29.68
C PRO A 664 -29.32 70.31 -30.61
N SER A 665 -29.02 70.45 -31.91
CA SER A 665 -29.86 71.14 -32.92
C SER A 665 -30.91 70.25 -33.60
N PHE A 666 -30.68 68.93 -33.67
CA PHE A 666 -31.50 67.99 -34.46
C PHE A 666 -32.23 66.95 -33.59
N PHE A 667 -33.46 66.57 -34.00
CA PHE A 667 -34.34 65.68 -33.25
C PHE A 667 -33.81 64.22 -33.11
N TYR A 668 -32.84 63.81 -33.94
CA TYR A 668 -32.28 62.45 -33.97
C TYR A 668 -30.76 62.37 -33.73
N GLY A 669 -30.09 63.48 -33.40
CA GLY A 669 -28.61 63.57 -33.50
C GLY A 669 -28.15 63.52 -34.96
N ASN A 670 -26.89 63.88 -35.25
CA ASN A 670 -26.35 63.73 -36.60
C ASN A 670 -25.97 62.26 -36.82
N PHE A 671 -26.58 61.60 -37.79
CA PHE A 671 -26.21 60.23 -38.16
C PHE A 671 -24.75 60.22 -38.64
N LEU A 672 -23.90 59.46 -37.95
CA LEU A 672 -22.47 59.35 -38.24
C LEU A 672 -22.15 58.18 -39.18
N GLY A 673 -22.98 57.14 -39.18
CA GLY A 673 -22.80 55.97 -40.06
C GLY A 673 -23.67 54.77 -39.67
N GLN A 674 -23.83 53.84 -40.61
CA GLN A 674 -24.52 52.55 -40.43
C GLN A 674 -23.72 51.45 -41.12
N ASN A 675 -23.62 50.28 -40.50
CA ASN A 675 -22.98 49.12 -41.13
C ASN A 675 -23.79 47.84 -40.90
N GLY A 676 -23.75 46.95 -41.89
CA GLY A 676 -24.39 45.62 -41.93
C GLY A 676 -23.36 44.50 -42.00
N GLY A 677 -22.15 44.70 -41.50
CA GLY A 677 -21.04 43.73 -41.67
C GLY A 677 -21.16 42.43 -40.87
N HIS A 678 -22.22 42.22 -40.08
CA HIS A 678 -22.55 40.92 -39.50
C HIS A 678 -23.53 40.15 -40.39
N ASN A 679 -23.28 38.85 -40.58
CA ASN A 679 -24.15 37.96 -41.36
C ASN A 679 -25.20 37.24 -40.48
N GLY A 680 -25.86 37.98 -39.58
CA GLY A 680 -26.84 37.42 -38.64
C GLY A 680 -27.35 38.45 -37.61
N HIS A 681 -28.20 38.01 -36.69
CA HIS A 681 -28.68 38.84 -35.58
C HIS A 681 -27.53 39.24 -34.63
N PHE A 682 -27.59 40.47 -34.13
CA PHE A 682 -26.69 40.98 -33.09
C PHE A 682 -27.16 40.51 -31.72
N ASN A 683 -26.23 39.99 -30.92
CA ASN A 683 -26.52 39.56 -29.55
C ASN A 683 -26.01 40.56 -28.50
N ASP A 684 -24.90 41.25 -28.77
CA ASP A 684 -24.32 42.24 -27.87
C ASP A 684 -23.51 43.29 -28.64
N ALA A 685 -23.44 44.50 -28.07
CA ALA A 685 -22.63 45.60 -28.58
C ALA A 685 -22.21 46.53 -27.43
N ALA A 686 -20.93 46.93 -27.42
CA ALA A 686 -20.39 47.78 -26.37
C ALA A 686 -19.40 48.81 -26.90
N TRP A 687 -19.48 50.02 -26.37
CA TRP A 687 -18.44 51.02 -26.54
C TRP A 687 -17.23 50.68 -25.69
N SER A 688 -16.06 50.98 -26.23
CA SER A 688 -14.81 51.07 -25.48
C SER A 688 -14.90 52.20 -24.43
N ASN A 689 -14.10 52.11 -23.36
CA ASN A 689 -14.10 53.07 -22.27
C ASN A 689 -13.63 54.46 -22.69
N SER A 690 -12.75 54.56 -23.69
CA SER A 690 -12.35 55.80 -24.35
C SER A 690 -13.43 56.40 -25.25
N GLY A 691 -14.43 55.61 -25.64
CA GLY A 691 -15.48 56.02 -26.59
C GLY A 691 -15.03 56.11 -28.04
N ILE A 692 -13.83 55.61 -28.39
CA ILE A 692 -13.25 55.71 -29.74
C ILE A 692 -13.59 54.49 -30.61
N LEU A 693 -13.77 53.34 -29.96
CA LEU A 693 -14.09 52.06 -30.60
C LEU A 693 -15.43 51.52 -30.10
N ILE A 694 -16.05 50.69 -30.94
CA ILE A 694 -17.27 49.93 -30.66
C ILE A 694 -17.00 48.47 -30.97
N ALA A 695 -17.45 47.53 -30.15
CA ALA A 695 -17.43 46.11 -30.45
C ALA A 695 -18.86 45.59 -30.61
N SER A 696 -19.07 44.66 -31.52
CA SER A 696 -20.33 43.94 -31.68
C SER A 696 -20.10 42.45 -31.93
N CYS A 697 -21.07 41.62 -31.53
CA CYS A 697 -21.06 40.19 -31.79
C CYS A 697 -22.47 39.66 -32.07
N GLY A 698 -22.55 38.51 -32.72
CA GLY A 698 -23.82 37.95 -33.17
C GLY A 698 -23.74 36.49 -33.59
N ASN A 699 -24.76 36.09 -34.35
CA ASN A 699 -24.93 34.69 -34.79
C ASN A 699 -23.93 34.24 -35.86
N ASP A 700 -23.19 35.16 -36.45
CA ASP A 700 -22.17 34.87 -37.46
C ASP A 700 -20.81 34.44 -36.87
N SER A 701 -20.76 34.24 -35.54
CA SER A 701 -19.60 33.72 -34.80
C SER A 701 -18.34 34.61 -34.83
N ILE A 702 -18.41 35.81 -35.42
CA ILE A 702 -17.25 36.69 -35.59
C ILE A 702 -17.53 38.00 -34.88
N PRO A 703 -16.94 38.23 -33.68
CA PRO A 703 -16.92 39.55 -33.08
C PRO A 703 -16.17 40.55 -33.96
N ILE A 704 -16.71 41.76 -34.07
CA ILE A 704 -16.15 42.82 -34.90
C ILE A 704 -15.92 44.06 -34.04
N VAL A 705 -14.75 44.66 -34.16
CA VAL A 705 -14.45 45.98 -33.60
C VAL A 705 -14.53 47.01 -34.71
N TRP A 706 -15.16 48.14 -34.42
CA TRP A 706 -15.43 49.25 -35.32
C TRP A 706 -14.81 50.53 -34.76
N LYS A 707 -14.44 51.44 -35.65
CA LYS A 707 -14.24 52.85 -35.30
C LYS A 707 -15.58 53.54 -35.11
N THR A 708 -15.59 54.70 -34.45
CA THR A 708 -16.79 55.55 -34.37
C THR A 708 -17.37 55.94 -35.74
N SER A 709 -16.54 55.97 -36.80
CA SER A 709 -16.94 56.16 -38.20
C SER A 709 -17.67 54.96 -38.81
N MET A 710 -17.83 53.85 -38.08
CA MET A 710 -18.39 52.57 -38.56
C MET A 710 -17.53 51.81 -39.58
N ASP A 711 -16.26 52.19 -39.71
CA ASP A 711 -15.24 51.37 -40.40
C ASP A 711 -14.85 50.17 -39.53
N VAL A 712 -14.67 49.00 -40.15
CA VAL A 712 -14.13 47.81 -39.47
C VAL A 712 -12.70 48.12 -39.05
N PHE A 713 -12.45 48.07 -37.75
CA PHE A 713 -11.13 48.21 -37.16
C PHE A 713 -10.42 46.86 -37.08
N SER A 714 -11.08 45.82 -36.58
CA SER A 714 -10.55 44.46 -36.52
C SER A 714 -11.67 43.40 -36.50
N ARG A 715 -11.32 42.16 -36.88
CA ARG A 715 -12.21 40.99 -36.85
C ARG A 715 -11.61 39.91 -35.98
N CYS A 716 -12.38 39.39 -35.03
CA CYS A 716 -11.94 38.37 -34.10
C CYS A 716 -12.36 36.98 -34.61
N ILE A 717 -11.57 36.40 -35.52
CA ILE A 717 -11.91 35.12 -36.15
C ILE A 717 -11.42 33.96 -35.28
N GLY A 718 -12.32 33.03 -34.92
CA GLY A 718 -11.94 31.79 -34.24
C GLY A 718 -13.02 31.14 -33.36
N HIS A 719 -14.14 31.82 -33.08
CA HIS A 719 -15.31 31.14 -32.50
C HIS A 719 -16.00 30.27 -33.56
N THR A 720 -16.50 29.11 -33.14
CA THR A 720 -17.21 28.15 -34.01
C THR A 720 -18.72 28.12 -33.76
N GLY A 721 -19.20 29.01 -32.91
CA GLY A 721 -20.61 29.14 -32.56
C GLY A 721 -21.02 30.59 -32.29
N ILE A 722 -22.32 30.77 -32.04
CA ILE A 722 -22.94 32.06 -31.75
C ILE A 722 -22.25 32.74 -30.56
N VAL A 723 -21.83 33.99 -30.73
CA VAL A 723 -21.26 34.79 -29.64
C VAL A 723 -22.39 35.52 -28.93
N ASN A 724 -22.57 35.24 -27.63
CA ASN A 724 -23.68 35.73 -26.83
C ASN A 724 -23.39 37.05 -26.13
N CYS A 725 -22.13 37.28 -25.74
CA CYS A 725 -21.76 38.44 -24.94
C CYS A 725 -20.34 38.89 -25.27
N LEU A 726 -20.07 40.18 -25.06
CA LEU A 726 -18.75 40.77 -25.19
C LEU A 726 -18.50 41.82 -24.10
N LYS A 727 -17.23 42.02 -23.74
CA LYS A 727 -16.80 43.15 -22.90
C LYS A 727 -15.40 43.63 -23.25
N TRP A 728 -15.25 44.96 -23.19
CA TRP A 728 -13.96 45.62 -23.22
C TRP A 728 -13.26 45.49 -21.88
N ASN A 729 -11.94 45.32 -21.91
CA ASN A 729 -11.16 45.55 -20.71
C ASN A 729 -11.10 47.06 -20.41
N PRO A 730 -10.85 47.47 -19.15
CA PRO A 730 -10.78 48.87 -18.71
C PRO A 730 -9.84 49.77 -19.53
N LYS A 731 -8.80 49.18 -20.14
CA LYS A 731 -7.77 49.87 -20.93
C LYS A 731 -8.00 49.86 -22.44
N ASP A 732 -9.12 49.32 -22.92
CA ASP A 732 -9.51 49.18 -24.34
C ASP A 732 -8.57 48.34 -25.23
N GLN A 733 -7.59 47.67 -24.63
CA GLN A 733 -6.58 46.87 -25.33
C GLN A 733 -7.05 45.43 -25.62
N LEU A 734 -8.00 44.93 -24.81
CA LEU A 734 -8.51 43.58 -24.92
C LEU A 734 -10.03 43.59 -25.03
N LEU A 735 -10.54 42.62 -25.79
CA LEU A 735 -11.96 42.31 -25.89
C LEU A 735 -12.17 40.86 -25.44
N ALA A 736 -13.06 40.62 -24.49
CA ALA A 736 -13.51 39.29 -24.11
C ALA A 736 -14.84 38.96 -24.80
N THR A 737 -15.00 37.73 -25.28
CA THR A 737 -16.22 37.26 -25.95
C THR A 737 -16.59 35.86 -25.51
N GLY A 738 -17.87 35.61 -25.26
CA GLY A 738 -18.40 34.32 -24.81
C GLY A 738 -19.34 33.70 -25.82
N SER A 739 -19.20 32.41 -26.11
CA SER A 739 -19.84 31.75 -27.25
C SER A 739 -20.49 30.40 -26.94
N ASN A 740 -21.46 30.01 -27.77
CA ASN A 740 -22.08 28.68 -27.78
C ASN A 740 -21.09 27.54 -28.11
N ASP A 741 -19.85 27.84 -28.50
CA ASP A 741 -18.79 26.85 -28.64
C ASP A 741 -18.13 26.45 -27.31
N HIS A 742 -18.74 26.84 -26.18
CA HIS A 742 -18.26 26.55 -24.83
C HIS A 742 -16.92 27.23 -24.50
N THR A 743 -16.61 28.35 -25.17
CA THR A 743 -15.38 29.10 -24.90
C THR A 743 -15.63 30.57 -24.59
N ILE A 744 -14.74 31.11 -23.77
CA ILE A 744 -14.48 32.55 -23.65
C ILE A 744 -13.16 32.83 -24.35
N LYS A 745 -13.17 33.75 -25.31
CA LYS A 745 -11.95 34.17 -26.02
C LYS A 745 -11.60 35.60 -25.68
N ILE A 746 -10.31 35.84 -25.43
CA ILE A 746 -9.73 37.15 -25.18
C ILE A 746 -8.93 37.55 -26.42
N TRP A 747 -9.24 38.70 -26.98
CA TRP A 747 -8.66 39.21 -28.23
C TRP A 747 -7.89 40.49 -27.98
N TYR A 748 -6.80 40.69 -28.71
CA TYR A 748 -6.20 42.01 -28.84
C TYR A 748 -7.08 42.89 -29.73
N SER A 749 -7.61 43.98 -29.18
CA SER A 749 -8.56 44.84 -29.91
C SER A 749 -7.96 45.48 -31.16
N ALA A 750 -6.65 45.77 -31.12
CA ALA A 750 -5.89 46.43 -32.19
C ALA A 750 -5.86 45.65 -33.51
N ASN A 751 -5.82 44.31 -33.44
CA ASN A 751 -5.64 43.47 -34.63
C ASN A 751 -6.60 42.27 -34.70
N GLY A 752 -7.42 42.04 -33.67
CA GLY A 752 -8.35 40.91 -33.61
C GLY A 752 -7.69 39.55 -33.41
N SER A 753 -6.39 39.50 -33.11
CA SER A 753 -5.69 38.25 -32.82
C SER A 753 -6.09 37.67 -31.46
N LEU A 754 -6.17 36.35 -31.38
CA LEU A 754 -6.51 35.63 -30.16
C LEU A 754 -5.34 35.72 -29.16
N LYS A 755 -5.55 36.39 -28.02
CA LYS A 755 -4.63 36.36 -26.89
C LYS A 755 -4.78 35.04 -26.12
N ARG A 756 -6.03 34.64 -25.85
CA ARG A 756 -6.32 33.50 -24.98
C ARG A 756 -7.64 32.83 -25.31
N ASN A 757 -7.65 31.51 -25.25
CA ASN A 757 -8.85 30.69 -25.23
C ASN A 757 -9.06 30.14 -23.82
N ILE A 758 -10.27 30.28 -23.28
CA ILE A 758 -10.66 29.76 -21.97
C ILE A 758 -11.84 28.82 -22.21
N ASP A 759 -11.68 27.56 -21.83
CA ASP A 759 -12.77 26.59 -21.89
C ASP A 759 -13.75 26.87 -20.73
N TYR A 760 -15.04 26.89 -21.06
CA TYR A 760 -16.13 27.20 -20.14
C TYR A 760 -17.11 26.04 -20.09
N ASP A 761 -17.43 25.54 -18.90
CA ASP A 761 -18.36 24.42 -18.72
C ASP A 761 -19.82 24.85 -18.87
N GLY A 762 -20.24 25.05 -20.13
CA GLY A 762 -21.55 25.54 -20.51
C GLY A 762 -21.49 26.65 -21.53
N ILE A 763 -22.55 27.45 -21.66
CA ILE A 763 -22.60 28.58 -22.58
C ILE A 763 -22.44 29.87 -21.78
N PRO A 764 -21.33 30.62 -21.94
CA PRO A 764 -21.18 31.94 -21.33
C PRO A 764 -22.27 32.88 -21.84
N LYS A 765 -22.98 33.53 -20.91
CA LYS A 765 -24.06 34.49 -21.17
C LYS A 765 -23.73 35.91 -20.75
N SER A 766 -22.83 36.09 -19.79
CA SER A 766 -22.32 37.41 -19.43
C SER A 766 -20.88 37.30 -18.94
N ILE A 767 -20.12 38.35 -19.22
CA ILE A 767 -18.70 38.50 -18.89
C ILE A 767 -18.53 39.89 -18.29
N ILE A 768 -17.65 40.04 -17.30
CA ILE A 768 -17.24 41.33 -16.74
C ILE A 768 -15.74 41.29 -16.40
N PHE A 769 -15.04 42.41 -16.58
CA PHE A 769 -13.68 42.62 -16.08
C PHE A 769 -13.72 43.35 -14.73
N ASN A 770 -12.70 43.14 -13.90
CA ASN A 770 -12.42 44.06 -12.81
C ASN A 770 -11.85 45.39 -13.35
N LYS A 771 -11.63 46.37 -12.47
CA LYS A 771 -11.19 47.72 -12.83
C LYS A 771 -9.77 47.80 -13.42
N ASP A 772 -8.88 46.89 -13.04
CA ASP A 772 -7.52 46.85 -13.57
C ASP A 772 -7.41 46.06 -14.89
N GLY A 773 -8.40 45.20 -15.17
CA GLY A 773 -8.50 44.38 -16.37
C GLY A 773 -7.63 43.13 -16.35
N ASP A 774 -7.13 42.74 -15.18
CA ASP A 774 -6.29 41.55 -14.98
C ASP A 774 -7.11 40.31 -14.63
N THR A 775 -8.34 40.47 -14.14
CA THR A 775 -9.27 39.38 -13.86
C THR A 775 -10.61 39.55 -14.56
N LEU A 776 -11.29 38.43 -14.79
CA LEU A 776 -12.58 38.38 -15.46
C LEU A 776 -13.50 37.39 -14.77
N VAL A 777 -14.76 37.79 -14.59
CA VAL A 777 -15.83 36.90 -14.16
C VAL A 777 -16.77 36.61 -15.32
N ALA A 778 -17.15 35.36 -15.48
CA ALA A 778 -18.21 34.96 -16.40
C ALA A 778 -19.26 34.07 -15.73
N ILE A 779 -20.45 34.13 -16.30
CA ILE A 779 -21.63 33.35 -15.91
C ILE A 779 -22.32 32.82 -17.16
N GLY A 780 -23.04 31.70 -17.03
CA GLY A 780 -23.62 31.02 -18.17
C GLY A 780 -24.84 30.17 -17.84
N THR A 781 -24.96 29.07 -18.59
CA THR A 781 -26.01 28.07 -18.38
C THR A 781 -25.75 27.17 -17.17
N ASP A 782 -24.54 27.21 -16.62
CA ASP A 782 -24.22 26.63 -15.32
C ASP A 782 -24.84 27.46 -14.18
N THR A 783 -24.82 26.89 -12.98
CA THR A 783 -25.37 27.51 -11.78
C THR A 783 -24.29 28.22 -10.93
N ALA A 784 -23.15 28.52 -11.54
CA ALA A 784 -22.00 29.12 -10.87
C ALA A 784 -21.49 30.35 -11.63
N ALA A 785 -20.80 31.24 -10.91
CA ALA A 785 -19.96 32.26 -11.52
C ALA A 785 -18.51 31.82 -11.41
N HIS A 786 -17.70 32.21 -12.38
CA HIS A 786 -16.33 31.74 -12.49
C HIS A 786 -15.40 32.93 -12.69
N LEU A 787 -14.30 32.99 -11.94
CA LEU A 787 -13.30 34.07 -11.96
C LEU A 787 -12.00 33.52 -12.54
N TRP A 788 -11.45 34.20 -13.54
CA TRP A 788 -10.17 33.87 -14.17
C TRP A 788 -9.17 35.00 -14.07
N ASP A 789 -7.90 34.61 -14.02
CA ASP A 789 -6.77 35.49 -14.28
C ASP A 789 -6.54 35.54 -15.80
N ILE A 790 -6.49 36.74 -16.36
CA ILE A 790 -6.41 36.95 -17.81
C ILE A 790 -5.01 36.66 -18.35
N GLU A 791 -3.97 36.84 -17.54
CA GLU A 791 -2.57 36.72 -17.98
C GLU A 791 -2.09 35.27 -17.95
N SER A 792 -2.56 34.46 -17.00
CA SER A 792 -2.25 33.04 -16.89
C SER A 792 -3.34 32.16 -17.50
N GLY A 793 -4.56 32.68 -17.64
CA GLY A 793 -5.73 31.90 -18.07
C GLY A 793 -6.27 30.94 -17.02
N GLN A 794 -5.71 30.98 -15.81
CA GLN A 794 -6.09 30.08 -14.76
C GLN A 794 -7.41 30.52 -14.14
N LEU A 795 -8.27 29.53 -13.92
CA LEU A 795 -9.45 29.70 -13.10
C LEU A 795 -9.01 29.96 -11.65
N ILE A 796 -9.26 31.18 -11.16
CA ILE A 796 -8.95 31.60 -9.78
C ILE A 796 -9.99 31.01 -8.82
N ARG A 797 -11.28 31.04 -9.21
CA ARG A 797 -12.38 30.70 -8.30
C ARG A 797 -13.70 30.36 -8.99
N ASN A 798 -14.45 29.44 -8.38
CA ASN A 798 -15.86 29.19 -8.66
C ASN A 798 -16.73 29.70 -7.50
N PHE A 799 -17.79 30.42 -7.83
CA PHE A 799 -18.80 30.91 -6.91
C PHE A 799 -20.04 30.03 -7.07
N ILE A 800 -20.05 28.93 -6.32
CA ILE A 800 -21.05 27.87 -6.40
C ILE A 800 -22.09 28.08 -5.31
N GLY A 801 -23.36 27.97 -5.69
CA GLY A 801 -24.44 27.82 -4.73
C GLY A 801 -25.80 28.25 -5.25
N SER A 802 -25.86 29.03 -6.32
CA SER A 802 -27.12 29.40 -6.98
C SER A 802 -27.90 28.14 -7.40
N LYS A 803 -29.22 28.13 -7.19
CA LYS A 803 -30.04 26.95 -7.50
C LYS A 803 -30.51 26.92 -8.96
N ASN A 804 -30.42 28.05 -9.65
CA ASN A 804 -30.76 28.20 -11.06
C ASN A 804 -29.68 29.00 -11.80
N SER A 805 -29.81 29.11 -13.13
CA SER A 805 -28.88 29.85 -13.99
C SER A 805 -28.73 31.30 -13.53
N ILE A 806 -27.48 31.76 -13.49
CA ILE A 806 -27.12 33.12 -13.13
C ILE A 806 -27.38 34.02 -14.33
N THR A 807 -28.18 35.07 -14.12
CA THR A 807 -28.66 35.97 -15.17
C THR A 807 -27.89 37.29 -15.23
N SER A 808 -27.20 37.67 -14.15
CA SER A 808 -26.41 38.90 -14.09
C SER A 808 -25.28 38.77 -13.07
N VAL A 809 -24.17 39.44 -13.35
CA VAL A 809 -22.99 39.52 -12.48
C VAL A 809 -22.39 40.92 -12.56
N GLU A 810 -21.91 41.45 -11.43
CA GLU A 810 -21.25 42.76 -11.36
C GLU A 810 -20.17 42.76 -10.26
N TYR A 811 -19.05 43.45 -10.48
CA TYR A 811 -18.08 43.76 -9.42
C TYR A 811 -18.63 44.86 -8.51
N SER A 812 -18.28 44.82 -7.23
CA SER A 812 -18.39 46.00 -6.37
C SER A 812 -17.44 47.10 -6.85
N PRO A 813 -17.73 48.39 -6.63
CA PRO A 813 -16.86 49.48 -7.09
C PRO A 813 -15.41 49.48 -6.57
N ASP A 814 -15.14 48.74 -5.49
CA ASP A 814 -13.82 48.53 -4.91
C ASP A 814 -13.16 47.21 -5.34
N ASP A 815 -13.78 46.46 -6.26
CA ASP A 815 -13.37 45.13 -6.76
C ASP A 815 -13.21 44.04 -5.69
N ARG A 816 -13.69 44.28 -4.46
CA ARG A 816 -13.57 43.33 -3.35
C ARG A 816 -14.64 42.27 -3.35
N GLN A 817 -15.78 42.54 -3.96
CA GLN A 817 -16.93 41.64 -3.99
C GLN A 817 -17.48 41.49 -5.41
N ILE A 818 -18.07 40.34 -5.71
CA ILE A 818 -19.01 40.24 -6.83
C ILE A 818 -20.42 40.01 -6.31
N ILE A 819 -21.39 40.49 -7.07
CA ILE A 819 -22.79 40.16 -6.90
C ILE A 819 -23.27 39.30 -8.06
N THR A 820 -23.95 38.20 -7.76
CA THR A 820 -24.59 37.34 -8.76
C THR A 820 -26.08 37.33 -8.53
N LYS A 821 -26.86 37.49 -9.60
CA LYS A 821 -28.32 37.37 -9.57
C LYS A 821 -28.75 36.14 -10.35
N SER A 822 -29.47 35.25 -9.67
CA SER A 822 -30.05 34.04 -10.27
C SER A 822 -31.42 34.32 -10.90
N SER A 823 -31.94 33.36 -11.66
CA SER A 823 -33.30 33.39 -12.20
C SER A 823 -34.37 33.00 -11.16
N ASP A 824 -34.02 32.27 -10.10
CA ASP A 824 -34.77 32.43 -8.86
C ASP A 824 -34.47 33.85 -8.35
N PRO A 825 -35.44 34.61 -7.83
CA PRO A 825 -35.25 35.99 -7.41
C PRO A 825 -34.33 36.07 -6.18
N THR A 826 -33.11 35.58 -6.28
CA THR A 826 -32.07 35.53 -5.27
C THR A 826 -30.84 36.23 -5.80
N ILE A 827 -30.23 37.00 -4.91
CA ILE A 827 -28.98 37.68 -5.16
C ILE A 827 -28.00 37.21 -4.10
N ARG A 828 -26.76 36.95 -4.53
CA ARG A 828 -25.67 36.51 -3.67
C ARG A 828 -24.51 37.46 -3.81
N ILE A 829 -23.91 37.80 -2.69
CA ILE A 829 -22.70 38.62 -2.62
C ILE A 829 -21.55 37.70 -2.20
N TRP A 830 -20.47 37.74 -2.99
CA TRP A 830 -19.29 36.92 -2.81
C TRP A 830 -18.09 37.82 -2.59
N ASP A 831 -17.22 37.44 -1.67
CA ASP A 831 -15.95 38.13 -1.47
C ASP A 831 -14.90 37.61 -2.47
N ILE A 832 -14.37 38.52 -3.30
CA ILE A 832 -13.25 38.28 -4.23
C ILE A 832 -11.92 38.34 -3.47
N ASP A 833 -11.81 39.28 -2.52
CA ASP A 833 -10.64 39.57 -1.68
C ASP A 833 -10.42 38.58 -0.55
N SER A 834 -11.31 37.59 -0.39
CA SER A 834 -10.88 36.30 0.11
C SER A 834 -9.96 35.66 -0.94
N ALA A 835 -8.77 36.23 -1.14
CA ALA A 835 -7.80 35.84 -2.14
C ALA A 835 -7.58 34.32 -2.09
N ALA A 836 -7.27 33.73 -3.25
CA ALA A 836 -6.88 32.34 -3.37
C ALA A 836 -5.96 31.99 -2.20
N MET A 837 -6.35 30.96 -1.45
CA MET A 837 -5.54 30.39 -0.38
C MET A 837 -4.08 30.29 -0.84
N PRO A 838 -3.08 30.62 0.02
CA PRO A 838 -1.68 30.55 -0.36
C PRO A 838 -1.41 29.20 -0.99
N SER A 839 -0.92 29.21 -2.23
CA SER A 839 -0.64 28.00 -2.98
C SER A 839 0.75 28.03 -3.57
N ALA A 840 1.38 26.87 -3.57
CA ALA A 840 2.69 26.62 -4.13
C ALA A 840 2.57 25.48 -5.14
N ILE A 841 3.32 25.57 -6.23
CA ILE A 841 3.45 24.51 -7.22
C ILE A 841 4.91 24.07 -7.21
N SER A 842 5.18 22.78 -7.40
CA SER A 842 6.54 22.27 -7.60
C SER A 842 7.29 23.06 -8.67
N ASP A 843 8.54 23.45 -8.39
CA ASP A 843 9.32 24.38 -9.21
C ASP A 843 9.56 23.87 -10.64
N THR A 844 9.77 22.56 -10.77
CA THR A 844 9.90 21.90 -12.07
C THR A 844 9.04 20.64 -12.15
N THR A 845 8.84 20.15 -13.38
CA THR A 845 8.07 18.93 -13.58
C THR A 845 8.87 17.69 -13.24
N TRP A 846 8.19 16.66 -12.75
CA TRP A 846 8.74 15.32 -12.55
C TRP A 846 7.99 14.30 -13.42
N THR A 847 8.49 13.07 -13.44
CA THR A 847 8.09 12.04 -14.40
C THR A 847 7.52 10.80 -13.72
N ILE A 848 6.50 10.17 -14.30
CA ILE A 848 6.03 8.83 -13.92
C ILE A 848 6.33 7.85 -15.05
N VAL A 849 7.07 6.79 -14.72
CA VAL A 849 7.40 5.69 -15.63
C VAL A 849 6.51 4.48 -15.37
N ALA A 850 5.87 4.00 -16.44
CA ALA A 850 5.10 2.77 -16.42
C ALA A 850 6.02 1.54 -16.24
N PRO A 851 5.54 0.45 -15.63
CA PRO A 851 6.28 -0.79 -15.59
C PRO A 851 6.59 -1.29 -16.99
N LEU A 852 7.80 -1.81 -17.19
CA LEU A 852 8.23 -2.44 -18.44
C LEU A 852 8.58 -3.90 -18.14
N LEU A 853 7.79 -4.81 -18.72
CA LEU A 853 8.02 -6.24 -18.64
C LEU A 853 8.31 -6.78 -20.03
N ALA A 854 9.37 -7.56 -20.16
CA ALA A 854 9.55 -8.46 -21.29
C ALA A 854 8.91 -9.81 -20.96
N SER A 855 8.11 -10.32 -21.88
CA SER A 855 7.50 -11.64 -21.83
C SER A 855 7.40 -12.24 -23.23
N ARG A 856 7.02 -13.52 -23.32
CA ARG A 856 6.77 -14.21 -24.58
C ARG A 856 5.48 -15.02 -24.50
N ASP A 857 4.81 -15.17 -25.64
CA ASP A 857 3.67 -16.06 -25.76
C ASP A 857 4.09 -17.52 -25.56
N ILE A 858 3.14 -18.32 -25.08
CA ILE A 858 3.35 -19.72 -24.74
C ILE A 858 2.51 -20.59 -25.65
N ASP A 859 3.17 -21.53 -26.32
CA ASP A 859 2.53 -22.60 -27.07
C ASP A 859 2.82 -23.96 -26.39
N TYR A 860 1.77 -24.59 -25.89
CA TYR A 860 1.82 -25.92 -25.29
C TYR A 860 1.88 -27.05 -26.33
N GLY A 861 1.67 -26.73 -27.61
CA GLY A 861 1.52 -27.71 -28.67
C GLY A 861 0.31 -28.62 -28.44
N LYS A 862 0.40 -29.85 -28.95
CA LYS A 862 -0.68 -30.84 -28.87
C LYS A 862 -0.70 -31.55 -27.52
N GLN A 863 -1.89 -31.72 -26.96
CA GLN A 863 -2.12 -32.44 -25.71
C GLN A 863 -3.45 -33.20 -25.76
N PHE A 864 -3.47 -34.42 -25.24
CA PHE A 864 -4.71 -35.21 -25.19
C PHE A 864 -5.78 -34.58 -24.29
N VAL A 865 -7.03 -34.60 -24.76
CA VAL A 865 -8.18 -34.13 -23.99
C VAL A 865 -8.20 -34.82 -22.61
N ASN A 866 -8.41 -34.03 -21.56
CA ASN A 866 -8.40 -34.44 -20.15
C ASN A 866 -7.07 -34.93 -19.56
N LYS A 867 -5.96 -34.92 -20.31
CA LYS A 867 -4.60 -35.16 -19.78
C LYS A 867 -3.86 -33.84 -19.57
N SER A 868 -3.14 -33.69 -18.46
CA SER A 868 -2.39 -32.47 -18.15
C SER A 868 -0.97 -32.48 -18.71
N LYS A 869 -0.51 -31.31 -19.15
CA LYS A 869 0.89 -30.99 -19.43
C LYS A 869 1.29 -29.83 -18.53
N ASP A 870 2.14 -30.11 -17.55
CA ASP A 870 2.66 -29.12 -16.60
C ASP A 870 4.03 -28.67 -17.10
N SER A 871 4.30 -27.37 -17.03
CA SER A 871 5.53 -26.80 -17.58
C SER A 871 5.95 -25.57 -16.78
N LEU A 872 7.20 -25.59 -16.31
CA LEU A 872 7.86 -24.43 -15.71
C LEU A 872 8.33 -23.50 -16.82
N MET A 873 7.73 -22.31 -16.89
CA MET A 873 8.11 -21.30 -17.86
C MET A 873 9.25 -20.45 -17.31
N VAL A 874 10.48 -20.85 -17.65
CA VAL A 874 11.70 -20.18 -17.21
C VAL A 874 11.81 -18.79 -17.86
N THR A 875 12.10 -17.79 -17.02
CA THR A 875 12.20 -16.36 -17.32
C THR A 875 11.00 -15.83 -18.12
N LEU A 876 9.79 -16.29 -17.79
CA LEU A 876 8.59 -15.88 -18.54
C LEU A 876 8.34 -14.38 -18.44
N ILE A 877 8.62 -13.81 -17.27
CA ILE A 877 8.51 -12.36 -17.02
C ILE A 877 9.89 -11.86 -16.64
N LYS A 878 10.35 -10.79 -17.30
CA LYS A 878 11.54 -10.04 -16.92
C LYS A 878 11.18 -8.58 -16.70
N ASN A 879 11.56 -7.99 -15.58
CA ASN A 879 11.47 -6.55 -15.39
C ASN A 879 12.63 -5.88 -16.16
N THR A 880 12.32 -5.17 -17.25
CA THR A 880 13.31 -4.46 -18.09
C THR A 880 13.39 -2.97 -17.77
N SER A 881 12.72 -2.54 -16.71
CA SER A 881 12.83 -1.18 -16.22
C SER A 881 14.01 -1.02 -15.26
N ILE A 882 14.41 0.22 -15.04
CA ILE A 882 15.41 0.61 -14.05
C ILE A 882 14.90 0.59 -12.60
N ARG A 883 13.62 0.22 -12.35
CA ARG A 883 12.99 0.28 -11.02
C ARG A 883 12.33 -1.05 -10.63
N PRO A 884 12.26 -1.39 -9.34
CA PRO A 884 11.52 -2.55 -8.88
C PRO A 884 10.01 -2.31 -8.97
N TYR A 885 9.23 -3.34 -9.29
CA TYR A 885 7.76 -3.27 -9.34
C TYR A 885 7.12 -4.45 -8.63
N MET A 886 5.97 -4.20 -7.98
CA MET A 886 5.16 -5.26 -7.39
C MET A 886 4.30 -5.92 -8.46
N ILE A 887 4.45 -7.22 -8.65
CA ILE A 887 3.41 -8.03 -9.27
C ILE A 887 2.32 -8.20 -8.22
N ASP A 888 1.12 -7.71 -8.49
CA ASP A 888 -0.02 -7.73 -7.57
C ASP A 888 -0.70 -9.12 -7.57
N SER A 889 -0.90 -9.68 -8.77
CA SER A 889 -1.44 -11.03 -8.96
C SER A 889 -1.30 -11.47 -10.41
N MET A 890 -1.57 -12.75 -10.67
CA MET A 890 -1.65 -13.29 -12.02
C MET A 890 -2.95 -14.08 -12.20
N ARG A 891 -3.64 -13.89 -13.33
CA ARG A 891 -4.93 -14.57 -13.60
C ARG A 891 -5.06 -15.00 -15.05
N VAL A 892 -5.53 -16.23 -15.25
CA VAL A 892 -5.88 -16.72 -16.59
C VAL A 892 -7.32 -16.35 -16.92
N SER A 893 -7.54 -15.74 -18.08
CA SER A 893 -8.86 -15.38 -18.60
C SER A 893 -9.00 -15.77 -20.07
N GLY A 894 -10.21 -15.62 -20.63
CA GLY A 894 -10.50 -15.96 -22.02
C GLY A 894 -11.35 -17.23 -22.18
N GLU A 895 -11.70 -17.52 -23.44
CA GLU A 895 -12.69 -18.55 -23.81
C GLU A 895 -12.34 -19.95 -23.30
N ASN A 896 -11.07 -20.37 -23.41
CA ASN A 896 -10.62 -21.68 -22.92
C ASN A 896 -9.80 -21.57 -21.62
N SER A 897 -10.02 -20.53 -20.82
CA SER A 897 -9.30 -20.30 -19.55
C SER A 897 -9.32 -21.48 -18.58
N LYS A 898 -10.39 -22.29 -18.58
CA LYS A 898 -10.47 -23.51 -17.74
C LYS A 898 -9.47 -24.60 -18.11
N ASP A 899 -8.94 -24.56 -19.34
CA ASP A 899 -7.94 -25.50 -19.83
C ASP A 899 -6.53 -25.13 -19.33
N PHE A 900 -6.34 -23.94 -18.76
CA PHE A 900 -5.05 -23.44 -18.29
C PHE A 900 -5.09 -23.11 -16.80
N ARG A 901 -4.04 -23.42 -16.04
CA ARG A 901 -3.99 -23.15 -14.60
C ARG A 901 -2.59 -22.75 -14.13
N ILE A 902 -2.52 -21.73 -13.28
CA ILE A 902 -1.32 -21.37 -12.52
C ILE A 902 -1.19 -22.31 -11.34
N LEU A 903 -0.01 -22.93 -11.18
CA LEU A 903 0.27 -23.89 -10.10
C LEU A 903 0.98 -23.25 -8.90
N ASP A 904 1.57 -22.07 -9.09
CA ASP A 904 2.24 -21.31 -8.03
C ASP A 904 1.21 -20.85 -6.97
N GLN A 905 1.52 -21.05 -5.68
CA GLN A 905 0.62 -20.70 -4.58
C GLN A 905 0.60 -19.20 -4.27
N ASP A 906 1.73 -18.51 -4.47
CA ASP A 906 1.83 -17.06 -4.34
C ASP A 906 2.29 -16.43 -5.65
N THR A 907 1.46 -15.55 -6.19
CA THR A 907 1.71 -14.83 -7.45
C THR A 907 2.05 -13.36 -7.21
N SER A 908 2.02 -12.91 -5.96
CA SER A 908 2.40 -11.55 -5.57
C SER A 908 3.87 -11.51 -5.17
N LEU A 909 4.65 -10.59 -5.73
CA LEU A 909 6.05 -10.40 -5.34
C LEU A 909 6.64 -9.08 -5.84
N LEU A 910 7.66 -8.59 -5.14
CA LEU A 910 8.50 -7.48 -5.59
C LEU A 910 9.52 -7.97 -6.63
N LEU A 911 9.36 -7.58 -7.89
CA LEU A 911 10.27 -7.92 -8.96
C LEU A 911 11.29 -6.79 -9.15
N LEU A 912 12.53 -7.03 -8.71
CA LEU A 912 13.62 -6.05 -8.81
C LEU A 912 13.95 -5.71 -10.28
N SER A 913 14.64 -4.58 -10.49
CA SER A 913 15.15 -4.20 -11.83
C SER A 913 16.02 -5.33 -12.39
N GLU A 914 15.85 -5.64 -13.68
CA GLU A 914 16.50 -6.74 -14.42
C GLU A 914 16.21 -8.17 -13.91
N ALA A 915 15.43 -8.34 -12.84
CA ALA A 915 15.08 -9.65 -12.31
C ALA A 915 14.01 -10.35 -13.15
N THR A 916 14.00 -11.69 -13.08
CA THR A 916 13.06 -12.57 -13.79
C THR A 916 12.18 -13.35 -12.83
N LYS A 917 10.95 -13.66 -13.26
CA LYS A 917 10.03 -14.56 -12.56
C LYS A 917 9.68 -15.74 -13.46
N ASP A 918 9.94 -16.92 -12.93
CA ASP A 918 9.48 -18.19 -13.49
C ASP A 918 8.06 -18.47 -13.00
N ILE A 919 7.25 -19.09 -13.85
CA ILE A 919 5.84 -19.39 -13.54
C ILE A 919 5.54 -20.83 -13.91
N ASN A 920 4.98 -21.59 -12.96
CA ASN A 920 4.54 -22.95 -13.23
C ASN A 920 3.09 -22.95 -13.73
N LEU A 921 2.89 -23.45 -14.96
CA LEU A 921 1.61 -23.43 -15.65
C LEU A 921 1.24 -24.83 -16.15
N ARG A 922 -0.05 -25.15 -16.02
CA ARG A 922 -0.66 -26.40 -16.52
C ARG A 922 -1.56 -26.11 -17.71
N PHE A 923 -1.48 -26.93 -18.74
CA PHE A 923 -2.47 -27.05 -19.81
C PHE A 923 -3.15 -28.42 -19.76
N ARG A 924 -4.48 -28.44 -19.68
CA ARG A 924 -5.35 -29.62 -19.69
C ARG A 924 -6.57 -29.32 -20.56
N PRO A 925 -6.52 -29.61 -21.88
CA PRO A 925 -7.62 -29.29 -22.78
C PRO A 925 -8.87 -30.09 -22.42
N THR A 926 -10.02 -29.42 -22.26
CA THR A 926 -11.31 -30.05 -21.99
C THR A 926 -12.06 -30.49 -23.26
N GLY A 927 -11.57 -30.13 -24.44
CA GLY A 927 -12.07 -30.61 -25.73
C GLY A 927 -11.04 -30.50 -26.86
N SER A 928 -11.38 -30.97 -28.06
CA SER A 928 -10.47 -30.99 -29.23
C SER A 928 -10.39 -29.67 -29.99
N GLY A 929 -9.32 -29.49 -30.78
CA GLY A 929 -9.05 -28.29 -31.56
C GLY A 929 -8.19 -27.25 -30.81
N LYS A 930 -7.97 -26.10 -31.44
CA LYS A 930 -7.16 -25.00 -30.89
C LYS A 930 -7.80 -24.45 -29.61
N ARG A 931 -7.00 -24.33 -28.55
CA ARG A 931 -7.38 -23.80 -27.24
C ARG A 931 -6.56 -22.56 -26.96
N THR A 932 -7.24 -21.44 -26.68
CA THR A 932 -6.57 -20.16 -26.43
C THR A 932 -7.09 -19.50 -25.16
N ALA A 933 -6.16 -18.96 -24.38
CA ALA A 933 -6.43 -18.17 -23.20
C ALA A 933 -5.38 -17.06 -23.07
N THR A 934 -5.55 -16.21 -22.06
CA THR A 934 -4.61 -15.11 -21.77
C THR A 934 -4.22 -15.16 -20.31
N LEU A 935 -2.91 -15.20 -20.04
CA LEU A 935 -2.37 -14.96 -18.72
C LEU A 935 -2.22 -13.46 -18.52
N ASN A 936 -3.00 -12.90 -17.60
CA ASN A 936 -2.96 -11.49 -17.24
C ASN A 936 -2.07 -11.32 -16.02
N VAL A 937 -0.95 -10.62 -16.18
CA VAL A 937 -0.05 -10.25 -15.09
C VAL A 937 -0.41 -8.84 -14.65
N PHE A 938 -0.86 -8.69 -13.40
CA PHE A 938 -1.21 -7.40 -12.82
C PHE A 938 0.01 -6.82 -12.12
N VAL A 939 0.50 -5.66 -12.57
CA VAL A 939 1.69 -5.00 -12.00
C VAL A 939 1.39 -3.53 -11.79
N SER A 940 1.39 -3.10 -10.52
CA SER A 940 1.11 -1.72 -10.11
C SER A 940 -0.13 -1.12 -10.80
N GLY A 941 -1.20 -1.91 -10.96
CA GLY A 941 -2.45 -1.48 -11.62
C GLY A 941 -2.48 -1.51 -13.15
N VAL A 942 -1.42 -1.99 -13.82
CA VAL A 942 -1.38 -2.25 -15.27
C VAL A 942 -1.48 -3.75 -15.54
N VAL A 943 -2.12 -4.14 -16.64
CA VAL A 943 -2.27 -5.54 -17.05
C VAL A 943 -1.37 -5.85 -18.23
N PHE A 944 -0.47 -6.82 -18.07
CA PHE A 944 0.36 -7.35 -19.15
C PHE A 944 -0.21 -8.71 -19.61
N PRO A 945 -0.82 -8.78 -20.81
CA PRO A 945 -1.37 -10.01 -21.35
C PRO A 945 -0.27 -10.86 -22.00
N ILE A 946 -0.28 -12.16 -21.71
CA ILE A 946 0.56 -13.18 -22.38
C ILE A 946 -0.37 -14.20 -23.03
N SER A 947 -0.19 -14.47 -24.33
CA SER A 947 -1.02 -15.44 -25.03
C SER A 947 -0.67 -16.86 -24.61
N LEU A 948 -1.69 -17.65 -24.29
CA LEU A 948 -1.58 -19.08 -24.04
C LEU A 948 -2.27 -19.81 -25.18
N VAL A 949 -1.53 -20.64 -25.90
CA VAL A 949 -2.04 -21.46 -27.00
C VAL A 949 -1.72 -22.92 -26.72
N GLY A 950 -2.65 -23.79 -27.07
CA GLY A 950 -2.42 -25.23 -27.14
C GLY A 950 -3.44 -25.86 -28.08
N GLU A 951 -3.28 -27.13 -28.39
CA GLU A 951 -4.22 -27.88 -29.21
C GLU A 951 -4.66 -29.14 -28.47
N GLY A 952 -5.97 -29.24 -28.22
CA GLY A 952 -6.58 -30.45 -27.70
C GLY A 952 -6.70 -31.49 -28.80
N ILE A 953 -6.13 -32.68 -28.61
CA ILE A 953 -6.31 -33.81 -29.51
C ILE A 953 -7.14 -34.90 -28.82
N THR A 954 -8.16 -35.42 -29.52
CA THR A 954 -8.90 -36.59 -29.05
C THR A 954 -8.07 -37.85 -29.27
N ASN A 955 -8.29 -38.88 -28.45
CA ASN A 955 -7.79 -40.22 -28.77
C ASN A 955 -8.33 -40.62 -30.15
N LEU A 956 -7.48 -41.22 -30.98
CA LEU A 956 -7.87 -41.62 -32.33
C LEU A 956 -8.46 -43.04 -32.35
N LEU A 957 -8.05 -43.87 -31.38
CA LEU A 957 -8.51 -45.24 -31.19
C LEU A 957 -9.04 -45.40 -29.76
N GLU A 958 -10.22 -45.96 -29.60
CA GLU A 958 -10.83 -46.29 -28.30
C GLU A 958 -11.18 -47.79 -28.26
N PHE A 959 -11.03 -48.42 -27.09
CA PHE A 959 -11.44 -49.81 -26.90
C PHE A 959 -12.80 -49.85 -26.24
N THR A 960 -13.58 -50.90 -26.50
CA THR A 960 -14.83 -51.12 -25.76
C THR A 960 -14.60 -51.48 -24.27
N ALA A 961 -13.35 -51.74 -23.83
CA ALA A 961 -13.00 -51.99 -22.43
C ALA A 961 -11.54 -51.61 -22.11
N ASP A 962 -11.30 -50.99 -20.94
CA ASP A 962 -9.98 -50.54 -20.48
C ASP A 962 -9.03 -51.68 -20.03
N THR A 963 -9.57 -52.88 -19.79
CA THR A 963 -8.81 -54.08 -19.41
C THR A 963 -9.49 -55.32 -19.96
N ILE A 964 -8.70 -56.21 -20.58
CA ILE A 964 -9.21 -57.47 -21.13
C ILE A 964 -8.93 -58.58 -20.12
N GLY A 965 -9.98 -58.98 -19.40
CA GLY A 965 -9.92 -60.05 -18.41
C GLY A 965 -10.33 -61.41 -19.00
N PHE A 966 -9.44 -62.39 -18.94
CA PHE A 966 -9.73 -63.77 -19.36
C PHE A 966 -10.47 -64.56 -18.28
N GLY A 967 -10.46 -64.09 -17.03
CA GLY A 967 -11.00 -64.78 -15.86
C GLY A 967 -10.08 -65.92 -15.40
N THR A 968 -10.62 -66.80 -14.56
CA THR A 968 -9.88 -67.94 -13.99
C THR A 968 -10.02 -69.20 -14.86
N HIS A 969 -8.91 -69.84 -15.22
CA HIS A 969 -8.84 -71.07 -16.03
C HIS A 969 -7.87 -72.08 -15.41
N LEU A 970 -8.02 -73.38 -15.69
CA LEU A 970 -7.08 -74.37 -15.17
C LEU A 970 -5.71 -74.25 -15.86
N VAL A 971 -4.62 -74.48 -15.12
CA VAL A 971 -3.27 -74.49 -15.69
C VAL A 971 -3.18 -75.56 -16.79
N GLY A 972 -2.82 -75.14 -18.01
CA GLY A 972 -2.80 -75.99 -19.20
C GLY A 972 -4.02 -75.85 -20.13
N GLU A 973 -5.11 -75.19 -19.71
CA GLU A 973 -6.23 -74.83 -20.59
C GLU A 973 -5.92 -73.59 -21.43
N GLN A 974 -6.68 -73.39 -22.52
CA GLN A 974 -6.58 -72.20 -23.36
C GLN A 974 -7.94 -71.53 -23.48
N LYS A 975 -7.97 -70.21 -23.34
CA LYS A 975 -9.16 -69.39 -23.62
C LYS A 975 -8.85 -68.32 -24.64
N ASP A 976 -9.59 -68.34 -25.73
CA ASP A 976 -9.56 -67.31 -26.76
C ASP A 976 -10.63 -66.25 -26.48
N THR A 977 -10.34 -65.01 -26.82
CA THR A 977 -11.26 -63.89 -26.63
C THR A 977 -11.16 -62.93 -27.82
N LEU A 978 -12.33 -62.59 -28.39
CA LEU A 978 -12.50 -61.66 -29.51
C LEU A 978 -12.66 -60.19 -29.05
N MET A 979 -12.79 -59.94 -27.74
CA MET A 979 -13.25 -58.67 -27.17
C MET A 979 -12.24 -57.50 -27.23
N ALA A 980 -11.05 -57.68 -27.79
CA ALA A 980 -10.17 -56.54 -28.07
C ALA A 980 -10.67 -55.80 -29.32
N LEU A 981 -11.72 -54.99 -29.15
CA LEU A 981 -12.28 -54.15 -30.20
C LEU A 981 -11.56 -52.81 -30.19
N VAL A 982 -10.89 -52.47 -31.28
CA VAL A 982 -10.27 -51.15 -31.48
C VAL A 982 -11.18 -50.35 -32.39
N GLN A 983 -11.95 -49.42 -31.84
CA GLN A 983 -12.77 -48.51 -32.62
C GLN A 983 -11.95 -47.29 -33.01
N ASN A 984 -11.95 -46.96 -34.29
CA ASN A 984 -11.48 -45.64 -34.72
C ASN A 984 -12.56 -44.61 -34.41
N ILE A 985 -12.37 -43.83 -33.36
CA ILE A 985 -13.28 -42.75 -32.95
C ILE A 985 -12.91 -41.40 -33.58
N SER A 986 -11.88 -41.38 -34.43
CA SER A 986 -11.51 -40.18 -35.19
C SER A 986 -12.30 -40.06 -36.49
N ASN A 987 -12.26 -38.87 -37.09
CA ASN A 987 -12.87 -38.58 -38.39
C ASN A 987 -11.94 -38.89 -39.58
N THR A 988 -10.78 -39.48 -39.34
CA THR A 988 -9.79 -39.87 -40.37
C THR A 988 -9.49 -41.35 -40.29
N THR A 989 -9.10 -41.97 -41.41
CA THR A 989 -8.69 -43.39 -41.40
C THR A 989 -7.37 -43.53 -40.64
N VAL A 990 -7.31 -44.46 -39.68
CA VAL A 990 -6.10 -44.77 -38.88
C VAL A 990 -5.48 -46.06 -39.40
N THR A 991 -4.19 -46.06 -39.74
CA THR A 991 -3.47 -47.27 -40.15
C THR A 991 -2.63 -47.80 -39.00
N ILE A 992 -3.01 -48.97 -38.47
CA ILE A 992 -2.21 -49.75 -37.51
C ILE A 992 -1.01 -50.31 -38.25
N SER A 993 0.20 -50.03 -37.75
CA SER A 993 1.47 -50.51 -38.29
C SER A 993 1.92 -51.83 -37.65
N SER A 994 1.65 -52.04 -36.36
CA SER A 994 1.87 -53.34 -35.69
C SER A 994 1.12 -53.42 -34.36
N ILE A 995 0.83 -54.63 -33.90
CA ILE A 995 0.35 -54.89 -32.54
C ILE A 995 1.25 -55.93 -31.91
N ASP A 996 1.93 -55.52 -30.84
CA ASP A 996 2.99 -56.29 -30.22
C ASP A 996 2.63 -56.67 -28.78
N LEU A 997 3.02 -57.89 -28.40
CA LEU A 997 3.03 -58.35 -27.00
C LEU A 997 4.51 -58.39 -26.54
N PRO A 998 4.95 -57.46 -25.67
CA PRO A 998 6.33 -57.40 -25.22
C PRO A 998 6.78 -58.70 -24.53
N VAL A 999 8.10 -58.95 -24.57
CA VAL A 999 8.74 -60.13 -24.00
C VAL A 999 8.42 -60.24 -22.50
N GLY A 1000 7.90 -61.39 -22.06
CA GLY A 1000 7.45 -61.62 -20.68
C GLY A 1000 5.97 -62.00 -20.54
N ASN A 1001 5.14 -61.74 -21.55
CA ASN A 1001 3.74 -62.16 -21.58
C ASN A 1001 3.56 -63.62 -22.00
N THR A 1002 4.24 -64.58 -21.37
CA THR A 1002 4.26 -65.97 -21.86
C THR A 1002 2.91 -66.69 -21.79
N ASP A 1003 1.97 -66.16 -21.01
CA ASP A 1003 0.62 -66.69 -20.86
C ASP A 1003 -0.37 -66.08 -21.86
N PHE A 1004 -0.01 -65.00 -22.57
CA PHE A 1004 -0.87 -64.32 -23.54
C PHE A 1004 -0.30 -64.41 -24.95
N GLN A 1005 -1.14 -64.71 -25.93
CA GLN A 1005 -0.73 -64.84 -27.33
C GLN A 1005 -1.68 -64.07 -28.25
N LEU A 1006 -1.11 -63.44 -29.28
CA LEU A 1006 -1.86 -62.75 -30.33
C LEU A 1006 -2.19 -63.75 -31.43
N ILE A 1007 -3.47 -64.07 -31.59
CA ILE A 1007 -3.94 -65.11 -32.52
C ILE A 1007 -4.27 -64.52 -33.90
N SER A 1008 -4.99 -63.40 -33.93
CA SER A 1008 -5.35 -62.72 -35.19
C SER A 1008 -5.65 -61.23 -34.96
N GLY A 1009 -5.58 -60.43 -36.03
CA GLY A 1009 -5.83 -58.99 -35.99
C GLY A 1009 -4.61 -58.11 -35.68
N GLY A 1010 -3.39 -58.68 -35.60
CA GLY A 1010 -2.15 -57.97 -35.30
C GLY A 1010 -1.35 -57.41 -36.49
N GLY A 1011 -1.79 -57.68 -37.72
CA GLY A 1011 -1.11 -57.21 -38.93
C GLY A 1011 -1.41 -55.74 -39.27
N ILE A 1012 -0.69 -55.20 -40.26
CA ILE A 1012 -0.94 -53.85 -40.78
C ILE A 1012 -2.38 -53.78 -41.32
N THR A 1013 -3.17 -52.84 -40.79
CA THR A 1013 -4.56 -52.66 -41.22
C THR A 1013 -4.96 -51.19 -41.15
N SER A 1014 -5.91 -50.76 -41.98
CA SER A 1014 -6.47 -49.41 -41.93
C SER A 1014 -7.92 -49.49 -41.43
N ILE A 1015 -8.24 -48.68 -40.43
CA ILE A 1015 -9.54 -48.62 -39.78
C ILE A 1015 -10.20 -47.30 -40.19
N ALA A 1016 -11.31 -47.33 -40.92
CA ALA A 1016 -12.03 -46.13 -41.31
C ALA A 1016 -12.71 -45.45 -40.09
N PRO A 1017 -13.11 -44.17 -40.17
CA PRO A 1017 -13.86 -43.50 -39.11
C PRO A 1017 -15.08 -44.31 -38.64
N ASN A 1018 -15.22 -44.47 -37.32
CA ASN A 1018 -16.23 -45.28 -36.62
C ASN A 1018 -16.19 -46.79 -36.87
N GLU A 1019 -15.23 -47.30 -37.65
CA GLU A 1019 -15.06 -48.72 -37.87
C GLU A 1019 -14.37 -49.39 -36.67
N ILE A 1020 -14.72 -50.65 -36.42
CA ILE A 1020 -14.19 -51.45 -35.31
C ILE A 1020 -13.30 -52.56 -35.87
N HIS A 1021 -12.03 -52.54 -35.49
CA HIS A 1021 -11.09 -53.62 -35.78
C HIS A 1021 -11.08 -54.65 -34.65
N LYS A 1022 -11.16 -55.93 -35.01
CA LYS A 1022 -11.24 -57.03 -34.05
C LYS A 1022 -9.89 -57.70 -33.88
N ILE A 1023 -9.43 -57.81 -32.65
CA ILE A 1023 -8.22 -58.54 -32.29
C ILE A 1023 -8.60 -59.78 -31.48
N THR A 1024 -8.05 -60.94 -31.84
CA THR A 1024 -8.24 -62.19 -31.11
C THR A 1024 -6.99 -62.49 -30.29
N LEU A 1025 -7.17 -62.59 -28.98
CA LEU A 1025 -6.12 -62.91 -28.03
C LEU A 1025 -6.41 -64.24 -27.35
N ARG A 1026 -5.36 -65.00 -27.03
CA ARG A 1026 -5.41 -66.25 -26.28
C ARG A 1026 -4.73 -66.08 -24.94
N TYR A 1027 -5.37 -66.59 -23.89
CA TYR A 1027 -4.74 -66.80 -22.59
C TYR A 1027 -4.52 -68.29 -22.34
N SER A 1028 -3.34 -68.66 -21.87
CA SER A 1028 -2.93 -70.03 -21.59
C SER A 1028 -2.07 -70.02 -20.31
N PRO A 1029 -2.69 -70.09 -19.13
CA PRO A 1029 -1.98 -69.99 -17.86
C PRO A 1029 -0.96 -71.14 -17.74
N LYS A 1030 0.31 -70.80 -17.60
CA LYS A 1030 1.38 -71.78 -17.36
C LYS A 1030 1.60 -72.08 -15.88
N LEU A 1031 1.22 -71.16 -15.00
CA LEU A 1031 1.37 -71.26 -13.56
C LEU A 1031 0.05 -70.91 -12.85
N THR A 1032 -0.07 -71.32 -11.58
CA THR A 1032 -1.21 -70.95 -10.73
C THR A 1032 -1.04 -69.53 -10.19
N GLY A 1033 -2.10 -68.71 -10.21
CA GLY A 1033 -2.10 -67.31 -9.76
C GLY A 1033 -2.45 -66.30 -10.86
N LYS A 1034 -2.40 -65.00 -10.53
CA LYS A 1034 -2.75 -63.90 -11.45
C LYS A 1034 -1.62 -63.60 -12.43
N ALA A 1035 -1.94 -63.58 -13.71
CA ALA A 1035 -1.08 -63.11 -14.79
C ALA A 1035 -1.53 -61.71 -15.26
N VAL A 1036 -0.56 -60.81 -15.45
CA VAL A 1036 -0.79 -59.47 -16.00
C VAL A 1036 0.15 -59.28 -17.19
N GLY A 1037 -0.41 -58.92 -18.34
CA GLY A 1037 0.34 -58.63 -19.55
C GLY A 1037 0.01 -57.29 -20.16
N LYS A 1038 0.87 -56.80 -21.07
CA LYS A 1038 0.64 -55.57 -21.84
C LYS A 1038 0.57 -55.84 -23.34
N MET A 1039 -0.35 -55.22 -24.05
CA MET A 1039 -0.42 -55.21 -25.51
C MET A 1039 -0.16 -53.78 -26.02
N ILE A 1040 0.68 -53.62 -27.03
CA ILE A 1040 1.10 -52.32 -27.56
C ILE A 1040 0.70 -52.23 -29.03
N CYS A 1041 -0.09 -51.23 -29.42
CA CYS A 1041 -0.56 -51.01 -30.77
C CYS A 1041 0.09 -49.75 -31.37
N TYR A 1042 0.86 -49.93 -32.44
CA TYR A 1042 1.49 -48.85 -33.20
C TYR A 1042 0.63 -48.48 -34.41
N TYR A 1043 0.51 -47.19 -34.72
CA TYR A 1043 -0.24 -46.66 -35.86
C TYR A 1043 0.37 -45.36 -36.41
N ASN A 1044 -0.08 -44.93 -37.60
CA ASN A 1044 0.53 -43.86 -38.42
C ASN A 1044 0.17 -42.42 -38.03
N LEU A 1045 -0.56 -42.20 -36.93
CA LEU A 1045 -1.02 -40.88 -36.49
C LEU A 1045 -0.54 -40.56 -35.06
N ILE A 1046 -0.67 -39.30 -34.66
CA ILE A 1046 -0.24 -38.78 -33.34
C ILE A 1046 -0.99 -39.55 -32.23
N GLY A 1047 -0.23 -40.17 -31.32
CA GLY A 1047 -0.75 -41.01 -30.23
C GLY A 1047 -0.32 -42.47 -30.25
N SER A 1048 0.47 -42.88 -31.25
CA SER A 1048 1.11 -44.19 -31.33
C SER A 1048 2.39 -44.26 -30.45
N PRO A 1049 2.63 -45.36 -29.70
CA PRO A 1049 1.75 -46.51 -29.55
C PRO A 1049 0.71 -46.34 -28.44
N ALA A 1050 -0.45 -46.97 -28.61
CA ALA A 1050 -1.42 -47.15 -27.53
C ALA A 1050 -1.13 -48.45 -26.76
N THR A 1051 -1.20 -48.43 -25.43
CA THR A 1051 -0.90 -49.59 -24.57
C THR A 1051 -2.12 -50.06 -23.79
N PHE A 1052 -2.31 -51.38 -23.71
CA PHE A 1052 -3.48 -52.04 -23.10
C PHE A 1052 -3.05 -53.10 -22.10
N ILE A 1053 -3.86 -53.31 -21.06
CA ILE A 1053 -3.59 -54.29 -19.99
C ILE A 1053 -4.43 -55.55 -20.20
N LEU A 1054 -3.78 -56.70 -20.12
CA LEU A 1054 -4.37 -58.04 -20.15
C LEU A 1054 -4.29 -58.66 -18.76
N THR A 1055 -5.35 -59.32 -18.31
CA THR A 1055 -5.35 -60.03 -17.01
C THR A 1055 -5.98 -61.41 -17.12
N GLY A 1056 -5.47 -62.37 -16.37
CA GLY A 1056 -6.02 -63.73 -16.27
C GLY A 1056 -5.56 -64.41 -14.99
N GLU A 1057 -6.19 -65.52 -14.59
CA GLU A 1057 -5.77 -66.28 -13.40
C GLU A 1057 -5.72 -67.78 -13.71
N GLY A 1058 -4.60 -68.45 -13.37
CA GLY A 1058 -4.45 -69.90 -13.48
C GLY A 1058 -4.82 -70.61 -12.18
N LYS A 1059 -5.54 -71.74 -12.25
CA LYS A 1059 -5.95 -72.56 -11.08
C LYS A 1059 -5.62 -74.05 -11.27
N THR A 1060 -5.47 -74.81 -10.19
CA THR A 1060 -5.24 -76.27 -10.19
C THR A 1060 -6.28 -76.99 -9.32
N THR A 1061 -6.67 -78.22 -9.66
CA THR A 1061 -7.54 -79.09 -8.86
C THR A 1061 -6.72 -80.09 -8.06
N ILE A 1062 -6.68 -79.94 -6.72
CA ILE A 1062 -6.13 -80.93 -5.79
C ILE A 1062 -7.28 -81.51 -4.97
N GLY A 1063 -7.47 -82.83 -5.03
CA GLY A 1063 -8.39 -83.60 -4.17
C GLY A 1063 -7.75 -83.90 -2.81
N VAL A 1064 -8.54 -83.84 -1.73
CA VAL A 1064 -8.09 -84.15 -0.37
C VAL A 1064 -8.32 -85.63 -0.07
N LYS A 1065 -7.30 -86.34 0.43
CA LYS A 1065 -7.43 -87.59 1.18
C LYS A 1065 -7.04 -87.34 2.63
N GLU A 1066 -8.01 -87.59 3.52
CA GLU A 1066 -7.97 -87.94 4.94
C GLU A 1066 -7.24 -87.04 5.97
N ALA A 1067 -8.01 -86.76 7.03
CA ALA A 1067 -7.68 -85.92 8.17
C ALA A 1067 -6.82 -86.63 9.24
N ILE A 1068 -6.03 -85.85 9.98
CA ILE A 1068 -5.51 -86.24 11.30
C ILE A 1068 -6.32 -85.47 12.35
N PRO A 1069 -6.91 -86.14 13.36
CA PRO A 1069 -7.74 -85.49 14.37
C PRO A 1069 -6.88 -84.69 15.38
N GLY A 1070 -7.33 -83.49 15.74
CA GLY A 1070 -6.88 -82.79 16.95
C GLY A 1070 -6.10 -81.48 16.75
N LYS A 1071 -5.80 -81.07 15.51
CA LYS A 1071 -5.35 -79.70 15.23
C LYS A 1071 -6.05 -79.17 13.98
N GLU A 1072 -6.83 -78.10 14.14
CA GLU A 1072 -7.41 -77.36 13.03
C GLU A 1072 -6.31 -76.71 12.19
N LEU A 1073 -6.38 -76.91 10.89
CA LEU A 1073 -5.50 -76.24 9.93
C LEU A 1073 -6.15 -74.88 9.57
N ILE A 1074 -5.72 -73.80 10.22
CA ILE A 1074 -6.30 -72.46 10.04
C ILE A 1074 -5.45 -71.67 9.03
N SER A 1075 -5.78 -71.84 7.74
CA SER A 1075 -5.42 -71.02 6.56
C SER A 1075 -4.00 -71.10 5.94
N MET A 1076 -3.96 -71.07 4.60
CA MET A 1076 -2.78 -70.79 3.76
C MET A 1076 -3.05 -69.50 2.97
N TYR A 1077 -2.15 -68.51 3.02
CA TYR A 1077 -2.19 -67.32 2.16
C TYR A 1077 -0.89 -67.17 1.37
N PRO A 1078 -0.92 -67.25 0.03
CA PRO A 1078 0.19 -66.79 -0.80
C PRO A 1078 0.04 -65.28 -1.08
N ASN A 1079 1.03 -64.45 -0.70
CA ASN A 1079 1.14 -63.07 -1.17
C ASN A 1079 2.29 -62.98 -2.22
N PRO A 1080 2.11 -62.37 -3.40
CA PRO A 1080 3.04 -62.53 -4.54
C PRO A 1080 4.36 -61.75 -4.48
N ALA A 1081 4.80 -61.27 -3.31
CA ALA A 1081 5.97 -60.41 -3.21
C ALA A 1081 7.16 -60.97 -2.42
N ASP A 1082 7.05 -62.03 -1.61
CA ASP A 1082 8.19 -62.64 -0.89
C ASP A 1082 8.01 -64.16 -0.67
N MET A 1083 9.09 -64.94 -0.81
CA MET A 1083 9.08 -66.41 -1.00
C MET A 1083 9.31 -67.27 0.28
N TRP A 1084 8.42 -67.35 1.29
CA TRP A 1084 8.53 -68.38 2.37
C TRP A 1084 7.16 -68.93 2.85
N ILE A 1085 7.16 -70.09 3.53
CA ILE A 1085 5.98 -70.69 4.19
C ILE A 1085 6.21 -70.69 5.71
N GLN A 1086 5.23 -70.19 6.48
CA GLN A 1086 5.25 -70.20 7.95
C GLN A 1086 4.23 -71.23 8.48
N LEU A 1087 4.69 -72.20 9.27
CA LEU A 1087 3.85 -73.13 10.01
C LEU A 1087 3.90 -72.76 11.50
N CYS A 1088 2.76 -72.42 12.08
CA CYS A 1088 2.64 -72.25 13.53
C CYS A 1088 1.99 -73.50 14.12
N CYS A 1089 2.70 -74.18 15.01
CA CYS A 1089 2.13 -75.25 15.84
C CYS A 1089 2.39 -74.92 17.31
N PHE A 1090 1.38 -75.13 18.15
CA PHE A 1090 1.58 -75.14 19.60
C PHE A 1090 2.04 -76.53 20.02
N ASN A 1091 3.03 -76.63 20.90
CA ASN A 1091 3.33 -77.90 21.57
C ASN A 1091 2.25 -78.20 22.63
N SER A 1092 2.32 -79.36 23.29
CA SER A 1092 1.29 -79.82 24.23
C SER A 1092 1.05 -78.92 25.44
N ASP A 1093 1.93 -77.95 25.69
CA ASP A 1093 1.82 -76.97 26.79
C ASP A 1093 1.40 -75.56 26.30
N ASN A 1094 0.94 -75.46 25.06
CA ASN A 1094 0.33 -74.25 24.49
C ASN A 1094 1.27 -73.04 24.35
N GLN A 1095 2.56 -73.27 24.10
CA GLN A 1095 3.52 -72.26 23.62
C GLN A 1095 3.69 -72.34 22.10
N PRO A 1096 3.74 -71.22 21.36
CA PRO A 1096 3.86 -71.24 19.90
C PRO A 1096 5.30 -71.57 19.48
N GLU A 1097 5.47 -72.63 18.69
CA GLU A 1097 6.74 -72.96 18.04
C GLU A 1097 6.64 -72.57 16.56
N VAL A 1098 7.57 -71.74 16.09
CA VAL A 1098 7.60 -71.25 14.70
C VAL A 1098 8.91 -71.70 14.06
N SER A 1099 8.83 -72.56 13.04
CA SER A 1099 9.96 -72.85 12.14
C SER A 1099 9.65 -72.24 10.78
N VAL A 1100 10.63 -71.56 10.17
CA VAL A 1100 10.52 -71.03 8.80
C VAL A 1100 11.37 -71.90 7.90
N LYS A 1101 10.72 -72.49 6.90
CA LYS A 1101 11.36 -73.37 5.91
C LYS A 1101 11.20 -72.80 4.50
N ASP A 1102 12.19 -73.03 3.66
CA ASP A 1102 12.07 -72.74 2.23
C ASP A 1102 11.12 -73.72 1.52
N MET A 1103 10.89 -73.53 0.21
CA MET A 1103 10.01 -74.41 -0.57
C MET A 1103 10.54 -75.85 -0.76
N LEU A 1104 11.73 -76.18 -0.24
CA LEU A 1104 12.31 -77.52 -0.24
C LEU A 1104 12.34 -78.17 1.15
N GLY A 1105 11.90 -77.46 2.20
CA GLY A 1105 11.75 -77.99 3.55
C GLY A 1105 12.97 -77.79 4.47
N ASN A 1106 13.91 -76.92 4.11
CA ASN A 1106 15.11 -76.64 4.91
C ASN A 1106 14.91 -75.44 5.86
N GLU A 1107 15.43 -75.52 7.10
CA GLU A 1107 15.33 -74.43 8.09
C GLU A 1107 16.27 -73.26 7.75
N MET A 1108 15.73 -72.04 7.76
CA MET A 1108 16.52 -70.83 7.49
C MET A 1108 16.81 -70.01 8.76
N THR A 1109 18.09 -69.69 8.98
CA THR A 1109 18.59 -69.00 10.18
C THR A 1109 19.02 -67.54 9.98
N HIS A 1110 19.14 -67.01 8.76
CA HIS A 1110 19.35 -65.57 8.50
C HIS A 1110 18.88 -65.19 7.08
N LEU A 1111 18.33 -63.98 6.90
CA LEU A 1111 18.06 -63.41 5.57
C LEU A 1111 18.41 -61.92 5.56
N ASN A 1112 19.25 -61.51 4.60
CA ASN A 1112 19.66 -60.12 4.33
C ASN A 1112 19.06 -59.66 3.00
N LEU A 1113 18.56 -58.41 2.94
CA LEU A 1113 18.10 -57.74 1.72
C LEU A 1113 18.98 -56.50 1.45
N THR A 1114 19.42 -56.33 0.20
CA THR A 1114 20.09 -55.11 -0.30
C THR A 1114 19.28 -54.59 -1.49
N LEU A 1115 19.02 -53.28 -1.54
CA LEU A 1115 18.51 -52.62 -2.74
C LEU A 1115 19.51 -51.57 -3.24
N ASN A 1116 19.54 -51.34 -4.54
CA ASN A 1116 20.26 -50.23 -5.16
C ASN A 1116 19.27 -49.47 -6.05
N VAL A 1117 18.96 -48.23 -5.69
CA VAL A 1117 18.21 -47.26 -6.49
C VAL A 1117 18.88 -45.91 -6.25
N ASP A 1118 19.28 -45.22 -7.32
CA ASP A 1118 19.57 -43.79 -7.24
C ASP A 1118 18.32 -43.08 -6.72
N ASN A 1119 18.48 -42.50 -5.54
CA ASN A 1119 17.48 -41.88 -4.67
C ASN A 1119 16.42 -42.83 -4.06
N ALA A 1120 16.94 -43.64 -3.13
CA ALA A 1120 16.39 -44.04 -1.82
C ALA A 1120 15.03 -44.76 -1.80
N LEU A 1121 15.00 -46.10 -1.91
CA LEU A 1121 15.22 -47.11 -0.85
C LEU A 1121 14.33 -47.02 0.41
N LEU A 1122 13.39 -47.98 0.43
CA LEU A 1122 13.21 -49.07 1.42
C LEU A 1122 12.68 -48.78 2.83
N LEU A 1123 11.58 -49.49 3.11
CA LEU A 1123 10.98 -49.76 4.41
C LEU A 1123 10.94 -51.29 4.60
N GLU A 1124 11.35 -51.73 5.79
CA GLU A 1124 11.25 -53.08 6.30
C GLU A 1124 9.92 -53.23 7.08
N THR A 1125 9.24 -54.38 6.96
CA THR A 1125 7.99 -54.72 7.66
C THR A 1125 8.25 -55.62 8.87
N ARG A 1126 7.63 -55.38 10.04
CA ARG A 1126 7.48 -56.41 11.10
C ARG A 1126 6.16 -56.33 11.88
N THR A 1127 5.72 -57.51 12.32
CA THR A 1127 4.34 -57.96 12.58
C THR A 1127 3.99 -57.99 14.08
N LEU A 1128 2.72 -57.71 14.43
CA LEU A 1128 2.12 -57.96 15.77
C LEU A 1128 0.93 -58.96 15.65
N PRO A 1129 0.47 -59.59 16.77
CA PRO A 1129 -0.23 -60.89 16.79
C PRO A 1129 -1.62 -61.00 16.13
N SER A 1130 -2.05 -60.01 15.35
CA SER A 1130 -3.37 -59.94 14.71
C SER A 1130 -3.35 -59.75 13.19
N GLY A 1131 -2.18 -59.78 12.53
CA GLY A 1131 -2.10 -59.96 11.07
C GLY A 1131 -2.42 -58.73 10.19
N LEU A 1132 -2.26 -57.50 10.67
CA LEU A 1132 -2.36 -56.28 9.84
C LEU A 1132 -0.96 -55.72 9.49
N TYR A 1133 -0.77 -55.30 8.23
CA TYR A 1133 0.38 -54.50 7.75
C TYR A 1133 -0.13 -53.14 7.24
N PHE A 1134 0.58 -52.04 7.54
CA PHE A 1134 0.37 -50.69 6.97
C PHE A 1134 1.61 -50.25 6.19
N VAL A 1135 1.45 -49.42 5.15
CA VAL A 1135 2.53 -48.69 4.49
C VAL A 1135 2.38 -47.20 4.81
N GLN A 1136 3.45 -46.56 5.24
CA GLN A 1136 3.55 -45.14 5.57
C GLN A 1136 4.61 -44.51 4.65
N PHE A 1137 4.29 -43.39 3.97
CA PHE A 1137 5.32 -42.56 3.35
C PHE A 1137 6.06 -41.77 4.44
N LYS A 1138 7.34 -41.48 4.23
CA LYS A 1138 8.24 -40.91 5.25
C LYS A 1138 7.83 -39.51 5.78
N ASP A 1139 6.85 -38.86 5.17
CA ASP A 1139 6.31 -37.54 5.50
C ASP A 1139 4.91 -37.57 6.15
N GLY A 1140 4.37 -38.75 6.46
CA GLY A 1140 3.23 -38.89 7.38
C GLY A 1140 1.89 -38.31 6.92
N SER A 1141 1.73 -37.92 5.66
CA SER A 1141 0.39 -37.60 5.15
C SER A 1141 -0.45 -38.89 5.05
N PHE A 1142 -1.34 -39.06 6.01
CA PHE A 1142 -2.55 -39.89 5.94
C PHE A 1142 -3.75 -38.94 5.93
N SER A 1143 -4.55 -38.92 4.86
CA SER A 1143 -5.84 -38.21 4.89
C SER A 1143 -7.00 -39.19 4.97
N GLY A 1144 -7.55 -39.31 6.18
CA GLY A 1144 -9.00 -39.35 6.46
C GLY A 1144 -9.83 -40.49 5.87
N SER A 1145 -10.28 -41.37 6.74
CA SER A 1145 -11.38 -42.31 6.51
C SER A 1145 -12.74 -41.62 6.50
N LEU A 1146 -13.58 -41.93 5.50
CA LEU A 1146 -15.04 -42.17 5.51
C LEU A 1146 -15.59 -41.98 4.07
N PRO A 1147 -16.79 -42.49 3.70
CA PRO A 1147 -17.22 -43.90 3.74
C PRO A 1147 -17.98 -44.30 2.46
N PHE A 1148 -17.74 -45.47 1.87
CA PHE A 1148 -18.78 -46.20 1.10
C PHE A 1148 -18.47 -47.69 1.23
N VAL A 1149 -19.32 -48.49 1.88
CA VAL A 1149 -20.49 -49.17 1.29
C VAL A 1149 -20.18 -49.85 -0.04
N VAL A 1150 -20.05 -51.18 -0.01
CA VAL A 1150 -21.03 -52.05 -0.68
C VAL A 1150 -21.40 -53.05 0.41
N LYS A 1151 -22.61 -52.98 0.93
CA LYS A 1151 -23.69 -53.83 0.49
C LYS A 1151 -23.20 -55.28 0.21
N HIS A 1152 -23.60 -56.26 1.01
CA HIS A 1152 -24.54 -56.09 2.11
C HIS A 1152 -23.90 -55.61 3.39
#